data_AF-A0A7Y5ND46-F1
#
_entry.id   AF-A0A7Y5ND46-F1
#
_cell.length_a   1.000
_cell.length_b   1.000
_cell.length_c   1.000
_cell.angle_alpha   90.00
_cell.angle_beta   90.00
_cell.angle_gamma   90.00
#
_symmetry.space_group_name_H-M   'P 1'
#
loop_
_entity.id
_entity.type
_entity.pdbx_description
1 polymer ?
#
loop_
_entity_poly.entity_id
_entity_poly.type
_entity_poly.pdbx_seq_one_letter_code
_entity_poly.pdbx_strand_id
1 'polypeptide(L)'
;RDGDRDADIDSDASLFISETAYPLLRRFYLRDEPRYNGYQPFNYVDQFILNNVNIQGSANGRGRGITATPNYSQGDPTNVYAGFTRFMTDSQPFELMVDAYPIHADIPVNTSYIPASAADSTGVVPFNNDPVGYNTLLQPQFDHMTNNIFLPAIETANGRGINWWYVAQVHGELDSATGQYRACDVGNSRMLRPPSPAEIRAMVSLALAYGAKGIFYFSFPTWSDTTGFGECASVRFPGLVDEGSEFGTPDHSDNYDTINNINVFTGYQAKYDAVTAINSDLAFIGPELANLNWQGARTSGDSPGNSIVQGISGGDYIEIGDFIHQPSNEDYFLLVNRRCDDSDTQTLTVTLASSGSRRLIEDVLASRMPWDGNGNRVAYHTLEAGNNTFTVTLNPGEGRLFRVTSGLSDTLTTNRYWSGEPYVINNLTVNPGITLNVERGVAVKFASTKRLTINGSLQALGTSSQGITFDRVGSTGTWSGIWIENSTAASNLNYCTARNASNAIRLRYTTGTVTIDHATLTNNTLGFVPEYSGPWTIQNSTLQNNSYGIYANGFGESGDLYILSNVITQNSVHGVYLFNGVDAYLGFNTITSNCTNTTQAGVYCKTNSDPFMRSIKPEPDYGNNHIHDNNGAGVKAESNSYPQLGRDYQYGEVKDYYGYNEIYENDGAEVYNGNTSGTIVAERNYWAANHNQVPNPDFYGSVDYIPYLGGPPTGLASIFPSPDMNTQAIDFEAAFALELQDQLQTAADLYAKLLESDRMADNVGFGISGLLRCYKGLGRRSDIVPLLDDFILRFPKTALAADAQDHSLPYLVSVGRVDDALAHALVLLQQNRNAADKEPDYLFRTASLYVLKSQGKTGNDLTNALGLYQELLEKFASSDFAFLAQVEVEQLGVSGFAKAAPETSLPISSSQSFALYPNHPNPFNPETQIKFFLEQEQLVTLRVYDVCGRLVLTLLDGTCSQGEHVVSWNGRDERGANVASGIYFYELLAGEKRQRMKMTLAH
;
A
#
# COMPACT_ATOMS: atom_id res chain seq x y z
N ARG A 1 54.76 7.45 -12.90
CA ARG A 1 56.04 7.19 -12.19
C ARG A 1 55.81 7.00 -10.69
N ASP A 2 54.57 7.06 -10.24
CA ASP A 2 54.05 6.36 -9.07
C ASP A 2 52.99 5.42 -9.69
N GLY A 3 53.06 4.10 -9.68
CA GLY A 3 53.63 3.22 -8.66
C GLY A 3 52.54 2.51 -7.86
N ASP A 4 51.28 2.97 -7.99
CA ASP A 4 50.19 2.47 -7.18
C ASP A 4 49.60 1.21 -7.81
N ARG A 5 50.02 0.07 -7.27
CA ARG A 5 49.19 -1.12 -7.20
C ARG A 5 47.93 -0.71 -6.46
N ASP A 6 46.78 -0.95 -7.06
CA ASP A 6 45.51 -0.82 -6.39
C ASP A 6 45.49 -1.81 -5.21
N ALA A 7 45.61 -1.27 -3.98
CA ALA A 7 45.52 -2.05 -2.75
C ALA A 7 44.06 -2.44 -2.45
N ASP A 8 43.11 -1.90 -3.22
CA ASP A 8 41.69 -1.97 -2.92
C ASP A 8 41.10 -3.27 -3.51
N ILE A 9 41.54 -3.70 -4.70
CA ILE A 9 41.19 -5.02 -5.29
C ILE A 9 41.60 -6.17 -4.37
N ASP A 10 42.82 -6.15 -3.83
CA ASP A 10 43.30 -7.20 -2.92
C ASP A 10 42.50 -7.18 -1.61
N SER A 11 42.12 -6.00 -1.11
CA SER A 11 41.33 -5.83 0.12
C SER A 11 39.85 -6.22 -0.04
N ASP A 12 39.23 -5.92 -1.19
CA ASP A 12 37.82 -6.18 -1.47
C ASP A 12 37.57 -7.66 -1.75
N ALA A 13 38.47 -8.29 -2.49
CA ALA A 13 38.37 -9.71 -2.79
C ALA A 13 38.90 -10.60 -1.66
N SER A 14 39.76 -10.09 -0.74
CA SER A 14 40.03 -10.77 0.54
C SER A 14 38.89 -10.59 1.56
N LEU A 15 38.14 -9.49 1.53
CA LEU A 15 36.91 -9.34 2.32
C LEU A 15 35.83 -10.36 1.91
N PHE A 16 35.69 -10.61 0.60
CA PHE A 16 34.78 -11.61 0.02
C PHE A 16 34.99 -13.01 0.59
N ILE A 17 36.23 -13.39 0.90
CA ILE A 17 36.59 -14.70 1.45
C ILE A 17 36.43 -14.76 2.98
N SER A 18 36.35 -13.61 3.67
CA SER A 18 36.46 -13.54 5.14
C SER A 18 35.18 -13.28 5.92
N GLU A 19 34.11 -12.73 5.31
CA GLU A 19 32.87 -12.40 6.03
C GLU A 19 31.77 -13.44 5.85
N THR A 20 31.30 -14.03 6.96
CA THR A 20 30.16 -14.96 7.03
C THR A 20 28.79 -14.28 6.96
N ALA A 21 28.73 -12.98 6.65
CA ALA A 21 27.48 -12.23 6.54
C ALA A 21 27.51 -11.28 5.33
N TYR A 22 26.68 -11.60 4.32
CA TYR A 22 26.35 -10.86 3.08
C TYR A 22 27.33 -10.99 1.88
N PRO A 23 27.25 -12.08 1.09
CA PRO A 23 28.11 -12.31 -0.09
C PRO A 23 27.59 -11.65 -1.39
N LEU A 24 26.84 -10.56 -1.30
CA LEU A 24 25.99 -10.10 -2.41
C LEU A 24 26.60 -8.90 -3.13
N LEU A 25 27.11 -9.14 -4.35
CA LEU A 25 27.50 -8.14 -5.35
C LEU A 25 28.26 -6.92 -4.80
N ARG A 26 29.59 -7.00 -4.74
CA ARG A 26 30.39 -5.77 -4.66
C ARG A 26 30.53 -5.16 -6.05
N ARG A 27 30.12 -3.90 -6.13
CA ARG A 27 30.22 -3.01 -7.29
C ARG A 27 31.69 -2.91 -7.71
N PHE A 28 32.03 -3.31 -8.93
CA PHE A 28 33.25 -2.83 -9.58
C PHE A 28 32.87 -1.66 -10.50
N TYR A 29 32.64 -0.50 -9.89
CA TYR A 29 32.97 0.76 -10.54
C TYR A 29 34.40 1.08 -10.12
N LEU A 30 35.35 0.97 -11.04
CA LEU A 30 36.57 1.76 -10.93
C LEU A 30 36.35 2.97 -11.85
N ARG A 31 35.76 4.02 -11.28
CA ARG A 31 35.77 5.36 -11.91
C ARG A 31 37.20 5.90 -12.02
N ASP A 32 38.11 5.35 -11.22
CA ASP A 32 39.50 5.75 -11.07
C ASP A 32 40.48 4.67 -11.56
N GLU A 33 40.21 3.97 -12.68
CA GLU A 33 41.24 3.10 -13.28
C GLU A 33 42.47 3.96 -13.68
N PRO A 34 43.68 3.66 -13.16
CA PRO A 34 44.88 4.34 -13.61
C PRO A 34 45.23 3.85 -15.01
N ARG A 35 45.51 4.80 -15.91
CA ARG A 35 45.99 4.61 -17.28
C ARG A 35 46.88 3.37 -17.46
N TYR A 36 46.31 2.25 -17.93
CA TYR A 36 47.11 1.07 -18.23
C TYR A 36 47.57 1.08 -19.69
N ASN A 37 48.75 1.67 -19.89
CA ASN A 37 49.52 1.46 -21.11
C ASN A 37 50.16 0.04 -21.10
N GLY A 38 49.35 -1.01 -21.23
CA GLY A 38 49.83 -2.35 -21.57
C GLY A 38 49.27 -3.49 -20.72
N TYR A 39 48.56 -4.39 -21.42
CA TYR A 39 48.39 -5.82 -21.16
C TYR A 39 47.54 -6.33 -19.98
N GLN A 40 46.44 -7.00 -20.39
CA GLN A 40 45.79 -8.21 -19.82
C GLN A 40 45.22 -8.14 -18.39
N PRO A 41 43.97 -7.68 -18.21
CA PRO A 41 43.20 -7.77 -16.96
C PRO A 41 43.17 -9.19 -16.38
N PHE A 42 43.15 -10.20 -17.24
CA PHE A 42 43.16 -11.62 -16.87
C PHE A 42 44.42 -12.05 -16.11
N ASN A 43 45.60 -11.49 -16.40
CA ASN A 43 46.82 -11.82 -15.62
C ASN A 43 46.73 -11.31 -14.18
N TYR A 44 45.94 -10.25 -13.93
CA TYR A 44 45.79 -9.67 -12.59
C TYR A 44 44.80 -10.48 -11.75
N VAL A 45 43.68 -10.89 -12.34
CA VAL A 45 42.73 -11.86 -11.73
C VAL A 45 43.44 -13.18 -11.44
N ASP A 46 44.24 -13.68 -12.39
CA ASP A 46 45.05 -14.87 -12.16
C ASP A 46 46.08 -14.69 -11.06
N GLN A 47 46.80 -13.57 -11.01
CA GLN A 47 47.75 -13.29 -9.93
C GLN A 47 47.06 -13.14 -8.58
N PHE A 48 45.88 -12.52 -8.53
CA PHE A 48 45.05 -12.41 -7.33
C PHE A 48 44.62 -13.80 -6.82
N ILE A 49 44.11 -14.66 -7.70
CA ILE A 49 43.74 -16.06 -7.38
C ILE A 49 44.98 -16.87 -6.98
N LEU A 50 46.12 -16.70 -7.68
CA LEU A 50 47.37 -17.42 -7.40
C LEU A 50 48.05 -16.98 -6.10
N ASN A 51 47.92 -15.71 -5.70
CA ASN A 51 48.56 -15.16 -4.50
C ASN A 51 47.75 -15.43 -3.23
N ASN A 52 46.42 -15.41 -3.33
CA ASN A 52 45.53 -15.59 -2.18
C ASN A 52 45.10 -17.05 -1.98
N VAL A 53 45.49 -17.96 -2.88
CA VAL A 53 45.24 -19.37 -2.68
C VAL A 53 46.38 -20.30 -3.04
N ASN A 54 46.64 -21.26 -2.14
CA ASN A 54 47.84 -22.08 -2.12
C ASN A 54 47.78 -23.20 -3.17
N ILE A 55 47.98 -22.82 -4.44
CA ILE A 55 48.00 -23.73 -5.58
C ILE A 55 49.32 -24.54 -5.53
N GLN A 56 49.33 -25.62 -4.77
CA GLN A 56 50.42 -26.59 -4.80
C GLN A 56 50.28 -27.51 -6.01
N GLY A 57 51.02 -27.20 -7.08
CA GLY A 57 51.10 -28.11 -8.22
C GLY A 57 51.56 -27.52 -9.55
N SER A 58 52.57 -26.64 -9.58
CA SER A 58 53.21 -26.26 -10.85
C SER A 58 54.71 -26.04 -10.66
N ALA A 59 55.46 -27.14 -10.70
CA ALA A 59 56.90 -27.10 -10.81
C ALA A 59 57.27 -26.84 -12.28
N ASN A 60 57.45 -25.57 -12.65
CA ASN A 60 58.52 -25.09 -13.53
C ASN A 60 58.45 -23.57 -13.68
N GLY A 61 59.35 -22.90 -12.97
CA GLY A 61 59.55 -21.46 -13.01
C GLY A 61 59.95 -20.95 -14.39
N ARG A 62 58.94 -20.56 -15.16
CA ARG A 62 58.87 -19.44 -16.12
C ARG A 62 57.37 -19.17 -16.23
N GLY A 63 56.89 -18.12 -15.57
CA GLY A 63 55.47 -17.75 -15.54
C GLY A 63 54.95 -17.48 -16.95
N ARG A 64 54.49 -18.54 -17.62
CA ARG A 64 53.55 -18.42 -18.72
C ARG A 64 52.28 -17.89 -18.07
N GLY A 65 52.10 -16.57 -18.09
CA GLY A 65 50.79 -15.96 -17.93
C GLY A 65 49.83 -16.61 -18.91
N ILE A 66 48.53 -16.44 -18.69
CA ILE A 66 47.47 -16.92 -19.59
C ILE A 66 47.86 -16.58 -21.03
N THR A 67 48.44 -17.56 -21.72
CA THR A 67 48.81 -17.46 -23.11
C THR A 67 47.89 -18.44 -23.80
N ALA A 68 46.65 -18.02 -24.02
CA ALA A 68 45.88 -18.53 -25.14
C ALA A 68 46.52 -17.97 -26.42
N THR A 69 47.74 -18.39 -26.74
CA THR A 69 48.14 -18.46 -28.15
C THR A 69 47.44 -19.70 -28.68
N PRO A 70 46.51 -19.57 -29.64
CA PRO A 70 46.01 -20.74 -30.34
C PRO A 70 47.22 -21.34 -31.04
N ASN A 71 47.56 -22.60 -30.76
CA ASN A 71 48.39 -23.33 -31.70
C ASN A 71 47.52 -23.58 -32.94
N TYR A 72 47.54 -22.61 -33.87
CA TYR A 72 46.96 -22.71 -35.21
C TYR A 72 47.78 -23.66 -36.11
N SER A 73 48.08 -24.86 -35.62
CA SER A 73 48.64 -25.92 -36.45
C SER A 73 47.55 -26.95 -36.76
N GLN A 74 46.87 -26.71 -37.87
CA GLN A 74 46.15 -27.67 -38.71
C GLN A 74 45.06 -28.53 -38.03
N GLY A 75 43.81 -28.12 -38.21
CA GLY A 75 42.72 -29.05 -38.52
C GLY A 75 41.87 -29.64 -37.39
N ASP A 76 42.04 -29.22 -36.13
CA ASP A 76 41.24 -29.76 -35.00
C ASP A 76 40.40 -28.67 -34.28
N PRO A 77 39.06 -28.68 -34.42
CA PRO A 77 38.17 -27.72 -33.76
C PRO A 77 38.15 -27.83 -32.22
N THR A 78 38.73 -28.89 -31.65
CA THR A 78 38.64 -29.18 -30.21
C THR A 78 39.71 -28.48 -29.35
N ASN A 79 40.72 -27.85 -29.95
CA ASN A 79 41.94 -27.45 -29.24
C ASN A 79 42.00 -26.02 -28.68
N VAL A 80 40.99 -25.17 -28.91
CA VAL A 80 40.95 -23.81 -28.31
C VAL A 80 40.51 -23.86 -26.83
N TYR A 81 39.81 -24.93 -26.43
CA TYR A 81 39.10 -25.02 -25.14
C TYR A 81 39.75 -25.92 -24.10
N ALA A 82 40.84 -26.63 -24.45
CA ALA A 82 41.54 -27.58 -23.56
C ALA A 82 42.29 -26.92 -22.39
N GLY A 83 42.43 -25.59 -22.37
CA GLY A 83 43.05 -24.85 -21.27
C GLY A 83 42.12 -24.65 -20.07
N PHE A 84 40.83 -24.43 -20.31
CA PHE A 84 39.83 -24.08 -19.28
C PHE A 84 39.33 -25.29 -18.49
N THR A 85 39.07 -26.40 -19.18
CA THR A 85 38.73 -27.70 -18.55
C THR A 85 39.86 -28.23 -17.65
N ARG A 86 41.11 -27.79 -17.85
CA ARG A 86 42.27 -28.26 -17.09
C ARG A 86 42.37 -27.65 -15.68
N PHE A 87 41.77 -26.50 -15.43
CA PHE A 87 41.60 -25.96 -14.07
C PHE A 87 40.46 -26.66 -13.30
N MET A 88 39.61 -27.41 -14.01
CA MET A 88 38.55 -28.23 -13.43
C MET A 88 39.03 -29.64 -12.99
N THR A 89 40.34 -29.95 -13.01
CA THR A 89 40.85 -31.27 -12.57
C THR A 89 41.64 -31.23 -11.25
N ASP A 90 41.09 -31.96 -10.27
CA ASP A 90 41.68 -32.79 -9.20
C ASP A 90 42.40 -32.25 -7.94
N SER A 91 42.63 -30.96 -7.68
CA SER A 91 43.38 -30.64 -6.42
C SER A 91 43.17 -29.33 -5.66
N GLN A 92 42.23 -28.43 -5.99
CA GLN A 92 42.09 -27.17 -5.24
C GLN A 92 40.62 -26.67 -5.10
N PRO A 93 40.22 -26.12 -3.94
CA PRO A 93 38.87 -25.65 -3.66
C PRO A 93 38.75 -24.13 -3.88
N PHE A 94 38.29 -23.65 -5.04
CA PHE A 94 37.99 -22.21 -5.21
C PHE A 94 36.54 -21.97 -5.63
N GLU A 95 35.99 -20.89 -5.06
CA GLU A 95 34.60 -20.40 -5.13
C GLU A 95 34.32 -19.54 -6.38
N LEU A 96 35.18 -19.59 -7.39
CA LEU A 96 35.11 -18.70 -8.56
C LEU A 96 35.42 -19.45 -9.85
N MET A 97 34.44 -19.49 -10.75
CA MET A 97 34.63 -19.88 -12.14
C MET A 97 34.57 -18.61 -13.00
N VAL A 98 35.50 -18.46 -13.94
CA VAL A 98 35.59 -17.30 -14.83
C VAL A 98 35.36 -17.81 -16.24
N ASP A 99 34.53 -17.15 -17.03
CA ASP A 99 34.34 -17.47 -18.45
C ASP A 99 34.79 -16.29 -19.32
N ALA A 100 35.26 -16.62 -20.52
CA ALA A 100 35.73 -15.69 -21.53
C ALA A 100 35.06 -15.99 -22.88
N TYR A 101 34.50 -14.95 -23.48
CA TYR A 101 34.24 -14.80 -24.91
C TYR A 101 33.13 -15.66 -25.56
N PRO A 102 31.96 -15.07 -25.88
CA PRO A 102 30.89 -15.93 -26.39
C PRO A 102 30.26 -15.66 -27.77
N ILE A 103 30.40 -14.49 -28.38
CA ILE A 103 29.78 -14.25 -29.70
C ILE A 103 30.87 -14.14 -30.78
N HIS A 104 31.32 -15.29 -31.28
CA HIS A 104 32.19 -15.40 -32.46
C HIS A 104 31.31 -15.59 -33.69
N ALA A 105 30.90 -14.53 -34.36
CA ALA A 105 30.16 -14.67 -35.61
C ALA A 105 31.04 -15.35 -36.69
N ASP A 106 30.97 -16.68 -36.79
CA ASP A 106 31.50 -17.47 -37.91
C ASP A 106 30.63 -17.19 -39.15
N ILE A 107 30.86 -16.04 -39.78
CA ILE A 107 30.19 -15.65 -41.03
C ILE A 107 31.07 -16.06 -42.21
N PRO A 108 30.57 -16.83 -43.19
CA PRO A 108 31.27 -17.01 -44.45
C PRO A 108 31.41 -15.65 -45.12
N VAL A 109 32.64 -15.13 -45.19
CA VAL A 109 32.91 -13.86 -45.87
C VAL A 109 32.71 -14.07 -47.37
N ASN A 110 31.54 -13.71 -47.90
CA ASN A 110 31.45 -13.37 -49.31
C ASN A 110 31.86 -11.91 -49.45
N THR A 111 33.06 -11.72 -49.98
CA THR A 111 33.81 -10.47 -50.08
C THR A 111 32.98 -9.26 -50.49
N SER A 112 32.69 -8.36 -49.55
CA SER A 112 32.41 -6.93 -49.75
C SER A 112 32.43 -6.22 -48.38
N TYR A 113 33.44 -5.38 -48.15
CA TYR A 113 33.69 -4.57 -46.95
C TYR A 113 32.45 -3.76 -46.51
N ILE A 114 32.08 -3.81 -45.21
CA ILE A 114 30.95 -3.02 -44.65
C ILE A 114 31.48 -1.67 -44.14
N PRO A 115 31.07 -0.53 -44.71
CA PRO A 115 31.57 0.79 -44.32
C PRO A 115 31.08 1.24 -42.94
N ALA A 116 31.91 2.01 -42.22
CA ALA A 116 31.59 2.62 -40.92
C ALA A 116 30.32 3.49 -40.95
N SER A 117 29.95 4.03 -42.11
CA SER A 117 28.70 4.77 -42.33
C SER A 117 27.43 3.91 -42.32
N ALA A 118 27.57 2.58 -42.25
CA ALA A 118 26.42 1.70 -42.10
C ALA A 118 25.92 1.69 -40.66
N ALA A 119 26.74 2.04 -39.66
CA ALA A 119 26.35 2.01 -38.26
C ALA A 119 25.15 2.94 -38.01
N ASP A 120 24.10 2.40 -37.39
CA ASP A 120 22.96 3.22 -36.98
C ASP A 120 23.31 4.08 -35.75
N SER A 121 22.36 4.88 -35.28
CA SER A 121 22.52 5.76 -34.11
C SER A 121 22.87 5.02 -32.80
N THR A 122 22.82 3.69 -32.76
CA THR A 122 23.19 2.86 -31.60
C THR A 122 24.64 2.35 -31.65
N GLY A 123 25.36 2.59 -32.76
CA GLY A 123 26.72 2.09 -32.96
C GLY A 123 26.77 0.64 -33.48
N VAL A 124 25.63 0.08 -33.88
CA VAL A 124 25.53 -1.24 -34.51
C VAL A 124 25.80 -1.07 -36.00
N VAL A 125 26.83 -1.73 -36.54
CA VAL A 125 26.91 -1.95 -37.99
C VAL A 125 25.81 -2.95 -38.31
N PRO A 126 24.73 -2.53 -39.00
CA PRO A 126 23.63 -3.40 -39.29
C PRO A 126 24.15 -4.50 -40.20
N PHE A 127 23.71 -5.72 -39.92
CA PHE A 127 23.85 -6.87 -40.81
C PHE A 127 22.95 -6.68 -42.05
N ASN A 128 23.00 -5.51 -42.68
CA ASN A 128 22.03 -5.04 -43.69
C ASN A 128 22.12 -5.79 -45.03
N ASN A 129 22.95 -6.82 -45.13
CA ASN A 129 23.03 -7.70 -46.29
C ASN A 129 22.89 -9.19 -45.94
N ASP A 130 22.46 -9.54 -44.72
CA ASP A 130 22.12 -10.93 -44.41
C ASP A 130 20.67 -11.25 -44.82
N PRO A 131 20.43 -12.13 -45.82
CA PRO A 131 19.08 -12.56 -46.17
C PRO A 131 18.37 -13.40 -45.10
N VAL A 132 19.03 -13.76 -43.99
CA VAL A 132 18.53 -14.70 -42.96
C VAL A 132 18.04 -14.01 -41.66
N GLY A 133 18.43 -12.75 -41.41
CA GLY A 133 17.94 -11.91 -40.30
C GLY A 133 18.80 -11.93 -39.03
N TYR A 134 18.92 -10.78 -38.35
CA TYR A 134 19.86 -10.50 -37.23
C TYR A 134 19.88 -11.60 -36.16
N ASN A 135 18.71 -11.97 -35.63
CA ASN A 135 18.67 -12.96 -34.56
C ASN A 135 19.06 -14.36 -35.02
N THR A 136 18.79 -14.74 -36.26
CA THR A 136 19.15 -16.07 -36.78
C THR A 136 20.66 -16.30 -36.77
N LEU A 137 21.45 -15.23 -36.92
CA LEU A 137 22.91 -15.29 -36.80
C LEU A 137 23.39 -15.48 -35.36
N LEU A 138 22.66 -14.92 -34.39
CA LEU A 138 23.05 -14.98 -32.97
C LEU A 138 22.68 -16.31 -32.30
N GLN A 139 21.66 -17.01 -32.78
CA GLN A 139 21.18 -18.26 -32.17
C GLN A 139 22.32 -19.28 -31.95
N PRO A 140 23.11 -19.67 -32.97
CA PRO A 140 24.15 -20.68 -32.79
C PRO A 140 25.24 -20.28 -31.78
N GLN A 141 25.45 -18.98 -31.58
CA GLN A 141 26.41 -18.45 -30.61
C GLN A 141 25.91 -18.60 -29.18
N PHE A 142 24.64 -18.25 -28.95
CA PHE A 142 24.00 -18.50 -27.67
C PHE A 142 23.90 -20.01 -27.38
N ASP A 143 23.62 -20.84 -28.39
CA ASP A 143 23.57 -22.31 -28.20
C ASP A 143 24.96 -22.89 -27.88
N HIS A 144 26.02 -22.33 -28.47
CA HIS A 144 27.38 -22.73 -28.15
C HIS A 144 27.75 -22.36 -26.72
N MET A 145 27.43 -21.13 -26.27
CA MET A 145 27.62 -20.71 -24.88
C MET A 145 26.94 -21.63 -23.89
N THR A 146 25.64 -21.86 -24.08
CA THR A 146 24.85 -22.59 -23.10
C THR A 146 25.30 -24.05 -23.00
N ASN A 147 25.56 -24.70 -24.14
CA ASN A 147 25.92 -26.13 -24.17
C ASN A 147 27.38 -26.41 -23.82
N ASN A 148 28.32 -25.58 -24.25
CA ASN A 148 29.75 -25.87 -24.13
C ASN A 148 30.43 -25.11 -22.98
N ILE A 149 29.75 -24.13 -22.39
CA ILE A 149 30.30 -23.30 -21.32
C ILE A 149 29.43 -23.37 -20.07
N PHE A 150 28.20 -22.86 -20.12
CA PHE A 150 27.39 -22.67 -18.92
C PHE A 150 26.91 -23.99 -18.31
N LEU A 151 26.49 -24.96 -19.13
CA LEU A 151 26.08 -26.27 -18.65
C LEU A 151 27.24 -27.04 -17.97
N PRO A 152 28.43 -27.19 -18.58
CA PRO A 152 29.58 -27.78 -17.90
C PRO A 152 30.00 -27.04 -16.61
N ALA A 153 29.83 -25.71 -16.59
CA ALA A 153 30.13 -24.86 -15.43
C ALA A 153 29.32 -25.29 -14.20
N ILE A 154 27.99 -25.28 -14.36
CA ILE A 154 27.07 -25.57 -13.26
C ILE A 154 27.13 -27.03 -12.83
N GLU A 155 27.32 -27.96 -13.77
CA GLU A 155 27.53 -29.37 -13.44
C GLU A 155 28.78 -29.57 -12.57
N THR A 156 29.87 -28.88 -12.91
CA THR A 156 31.11 -28.92 -12.12
C THR A 156 30.94 -28.26 -10.76
N ALA A 157 30.28 -27.10 -10.69
CA ALA A 157 30.03 -26.38 -9.45
C ALA A 157 29.16 -27.21 -8.49
N ASN A 158 28.06 -27.78 -8.99
CA ASN A 158 27.17 -28.67 -8.23
C ASN A 158 27.89 -29.94 -7.76
N GLY A 159 28.70 -30.57 -8.63
CA GLY A 159 29.49 -31.76 -8.28
C GLY A 159 30.51 -31.51 -7.15
N ARG A 160 30.88 -30.25 -6.93
CA ARG A 160 31.83 -29.81 -5.89
C ARG A 160 31.17 -29.12 -4.69
N GLY A 161 29.88 -28.82 -4.75
CA GLY A 161 29.17 -28.09 -3.69
C GLY A 161 29.64 -26.64 -3.53
N ILE A 162 30.02 -25.98 -4.63
CA ILE A 162 30.48 -24.57 -4.63
C ILE A 162 29.53 -23.71 -5.46
N ASN A 163 29.56 -22.39 -5.21
CA ASN A 163 28.87 -21.42 -6.05
C ASN A 163 29.66 -21.16 -7.34
N TRP A 164 28.95 -20.83 -8.43
CA TRP A 164 29.57 -20.32 -9.66
C TRP A 164 29.10 -18.89 -9.97
N TRP A 165 30.03 -18.09 -10.49
CA TRP A 165 29.83 -16.69 -10.84
C TRP A 165 30.23 -16.50 -12.30
N TYR A 166 29.63 -15.56 -13.01
CA TYR A 166 29.94 -15.32 -14.43
C TYR A 166 30.80 -14.07 -14.62
N VAL A 167 31.76 -14.13 -15.53
CA VAL A 167 32.53 -12.96 -15.99
C VAL A 167 32.08 -12.62 -17.39
N ALA A 168 31.47 -11.44 -17.53
CA ALA A 168 30.94 -11.00 -18.80
C ALA A 168 32.02 -10.23 -19.56
N GLN A 169 32.48 -10.76 -20.69
CA GLN A 169 33.46 -10.07 -21.53
C GLN A 169 32.76 -9.29 -22.66
N VAL A 170 33.10 -8.01 -22.80
CA VAL A 170 32.58 -7.11 -23.83
C VAL A 170 33.76 -6.63 -24.67
N HIS A 171 34.02 -7.29 -25.81
CA HIS A 171 35.15 -7.00 -26.70
C HIS A 171 34.67 -6.66 -28.12
N GLY A 172 35.36 -5.76 -28.82
CA GLY A 172 35.29 -5.60 -30.28
C GLY A 172 36.66 -5.30 -30.88
N GLU A 173 36.94 -5.78 -32.10
CA GLU A 173 38.24 -5.58 -32.77
C GLU A 173 38.06 -4.74 -34.05
N LEU A 174 38.72 -3.58 -34.12
CA LEU A 174 38.56 -2.61 -35.21
C LEU A 174 39.88 -2.43 -35.99
N ASP A 175 39.79 -2.38 -37.31
CA ASP A 175 40.94 -2.13 -38.18
C ASP A 175 41.36 -0.67 -38.11
N SER A 176 42.56 -0.42 -37.60
CA SER A 176 43.14 0.93 -37.51
C SER A 176 43.38 1.60 -38.87
N ALA A 177 43.46 0.83 -39.97
CA ALA A 177 43.70 1.37 -41.31
C ALA A 177 42.42 1.76 -42.06
N THR A 178 41.30 1.07 -41.80
CA THR A 178 40.05 1.22 -42.57
C THR A 178 38.89 1.76 -41.75
N GLY A 179 38.99 1.76 -40.41
CA GLY A 179 37.88 2.14 -39.53
C GLY A 179 36.73 1.11 -39.50
N GLN A 180 36.96 -0.09 -40.04
CA GLN A 180 35.97 -1.16 -40.16
C GLN A 180 36.35 -2.34 -39.26
N TYR A 181 35.38 -3.17 -38.84
CA TYR A 181 35.66 -4.38 -38.05
C TYR A 181 36.53 -5.36 -38.85
N ARG A 182 37.63 -5.87 -38.26
CA ARG A 182 38.55 -6.78 -38.98
C ARG A 182 37.94 -8.17 -39.15
N ALA A 183 38.18 -8.76 -40.31
CA ALA A 183 38.25 -10.21 -40.44
C ALA A 183 39.65 -10.65 -39.97
N CYS A 184 39.76 -11.56 -39.01
CA CYS A 184 41.08 -11.98 -38.52
C CYS A 184 41.84 -12.75 -39.62
N ASP A 185 42.98 -12.19 -40.03
CA ASP A 185 43.72 -12.61 -41.22
C ASP A 185 44.70 -13.75 -40.87
N VAL A 186 44.16 -14.93 -40.54
CA VAL A 186 44.91 -16.19 -40.55
C VAL A 186 43.98 -17.36 -40.87
N GLY A 187 43.63 -17.48 -42.16
CA GLY A 187 43.15 -18.74 -42.72
C GLY A 187 41.74 -19.21 -42.32
N ASN A 188 40.91 -18.41 -41.65
CA ASN A 188 39.47 -18.63 -41.57
C ASN A 188 38.69 -17.33 -41.31
N SER A 189 37.60 -17.19 -42.06
CA SER A 189 36.59 -16.13 -42.13
C SER A 189 35.90 -15.78 -40.80
N ARG A 190 36.40 -14.80 -40.02
CA ARG A 190 35.75 -14.37 -38.76
C ARG A 190 35.84 -12.87 -38.51
N MET A 191 34.72 -12.20 -38.23
CA MET A 191 34.67 -10.80 -37.79
C MET A 191 34.40 -10.72 -36.28
N LEU A 192 35.14 -9.87 -35.56
CA LEU A 192 34.95 -9.60 -34.13
C LEU A 192 34.33 -8.22 -33.92
N ARG A 193 33.04 -8.16 -33.57
CA ARG A 193 32.32 -6.92 -33.27
C ARG A 193 32.00 -6.80 -31.77
N PRO A 194 31.86 -5.58 -31.22
CA PRO A 194 31.37 -5.39 -29.86
C PRO A 194 29.91 -5.83 -29.76
N PRO A 195 29.50 -6.39 -28.60
CA PRO A 195 28.11 -6.70 -28.33
C PRO A 195 27.30 -5.41 -28.12
N SER A 196 26.04 -5.47 -28.51
CA SER A 196 24.98 -4.49 -28.24
C SER A 196 24.52 -4.57 -26.78
N PRO A 197 23.86 -3.53 -26.24
CA PRO A 197 23.22 -3.57 -24.93
C PRO A 197 22.32 -4.79 -24.69
N ALA A 198 21.53 -5.18 -25.69
CA ALA A 198 20.66 -6.36 -25.62
C ALA A 198 21.46 -7.67 -25.53
N GLU A 199 22.54 -7.81 -26.29
CA GLU A 199 23.42 -8.98 -26.21
C GLU A 199 24.12 -9.09 -24.85
N ILE A 200 24.58 -7.96 -24.28
CA ILE A 200 25.18 -7.94 -22.93
C ILE A 200 24.16 -8.43 -21.90
N ARG A 201 22.92 -7.94 -21.96
CA ARG A 201 21.82 -8.41 -21.10
C ARG A 201 21.52 -9.89 -21.30
N ALA A 202 21.49 -10.36 -22.55
CA ALA A 202 21.20 -11.76 -22.88
C ALA A 202 22.27 -12.70 -22.31
N MET A 203 23.55 -12.36 -22.47
CA MET A 203 24.68 -13.13 -21.93
C MET A 203 24.59 -13.29 -20.41
N VAL A 204 24.35 -12.18 -19.70
CA VAL A 204 24.17 -12.19 -18.23
C VAL A 204 22.95 -13.02 -17.84
N SER A 205 21.80 -12.79 -18.47
CA SER A 205 20.55 -13.50 -18.17
C SER A 205 20.64 -15.00 -18.42
N LEU A 206 21.32 -15.41 -19.49
CA LEU A 206 21.58 -16.82 -19.79
C LEU A 206 22.48 -17.45 -18.73
N ALA A 207 23.56 -16.80 -18.32
CA ALA A 207 24.41 -17.33 -17.26
C ALA A 207 23.61 -17.54 -15.95
N LEU A 208 22.73 -16.60 -15.59
CA LEU A 208 21.82 -16.73 -14.46
C LEU A 208 20.86 -17.91 -14.63
N ALA A 209 20.26 -18.10 -15.83
CA ALA A 209 19.40 -19.26 -16.14
C ALA A 209 20.11 -20.61 -15.94
N TYR A 210 21.44 -20.63 -16.12
CA TYR A 210 22.32 -21.78 -15.90
C TYR A 210 22.98 -21.78 -14.51
N GLY A 211 22.34 -21.17 -13.51
CA GLY A 211 22.76 -21.35 -12.11
C GLY A 211 23.77 -20.33 -11.59
N ALA A 212 24.13 -19.30 -12.37
CA ALA A 212 25.09 -18.31 -11.89
C ALA A 212 24.49 -17.55 -10.72
N LYS A 213 25.27 -17.38 -9.66
CA LYS A 213 24.85 -16.62 -8.47
C LYS A 213 24.90 -15.11 -8.67
N GLY A 214 25.54 -14.67 -9.77
CA GLY A 214 25.63 -13.28 -10.19
C GLY A 214 26.78 -13.06 -11.16
N ILE A 215 27.17 -11.80 -11.33
CA ILE A 215 28.30 -11.38 -12.15
C ILE A 215 29.47 -11.02 -11.24
N PHE A 216 30.64 -11.58 -11.55
CA PHE A 216 31.89 -11.28 -10.85
C PHE A 216 32.56 -10.03 -11.41
N TYR A 217 32.66 -9.91 -12.75
CA TYR A 217 33.40 -8.83 -13.41
C TYR A 217 32.93 -8.63 -14.85
N PHE A 218 33.07 -7.39 -15.36
CA PHE A 218 32.94 -7.08 -16.78
C PHE A 218 34.31 -6.82 -17.40
N SER A 219 34.74 -7.64 -18.35
CA SER A 219 36.05 -7.53 -18.99
C SER A 219 35.98 -6.83 -20.34
N PHE A 220 36.75 -5.75 -20.53
CA PHE A 220 36.83 -5.00 -21.79
C PHE A 220 38.25 -5.08 -22.36
N PRO A 221 38.53 -5.94 -23.36
CA PRO A 221 39.78 -5.87 -24.10
C PRO A 221 39.67 -4.82 -25.19
N THR A 222 40.72 -4.04 -25.39
CA THR A 222 41.00 -3.37 -26.66
C THR A 222 42.33 -3.89 -27.15
N TRP A 223 42.34 -4.73 -28.19
CA TRP A 223 43.57 -5.21 -28.80
C TRP A 223 43.74 -4.57 -30.19
N SER A 224 44.92 -3.99 -30.44
CA SER A 224 45.42 -3.76 -31.80
C SER A 224 46.56 -4.74 -32.10
N ASP A 225 46.40 -5.69 -33.02
CA ASP A 225 47.56 -6.46 -33.50
C ASP A 225 48.44 -5.56 -34.38
N THR A 226 49.71 -5.44 -34.02
CA THR A 226 50.75 -4.64 -34.72
C THR A 226 51.81 -5.51 -35.38
N THR A 227 51.62 -6.83 -35.47
CA THR A 227 52.69 -7.70 -35.97
C THR A 227 52.51 -8.12 -37.43
N GLY A 228 52.70 -7.15 -38.32
CA GLY A 228 53.10 -7.41 -39.71
C GLY A 228 52.62 -6.37 -40.70
N PHE A 229 53.56 -5.60 -41.26
CA PHE A 229 53.43 -4.69 -42.42
C PHE A 229 52.94 -3.26 -42.16
N GLY A 230 53.92 -2.35 -41.95
CA GLY A 230 53.94 -0.99 -42.50
C GLY A 230 53.05 0.07 -41.84
N GLU A 231 53.68 0.95 -41.05
CA GLU A 231 53.29 2.34 -40.75
C GLU A 231 51.78 2.66 -40.68
N CYS A 232 51.13 2.29 -39.57
CA CYS A 232 49.90 2.95 -39.11
C CYS A 232 50.01 3.23 -37.61
N ALA A 233 49.64 4.46 -37.21
CA ALA A 233 49.76 4.96 -35.85
C ALA A 233 48.98 4.09 -34.85
N SER A 234 49.57 3.87 -33.67
CA SER A 234 48.97 3.20 -32.53
C SER A 234 47.74 3.97 -32.03
N VAL A 235 46.54 3.50 -32.36
CA VAL A 235 45.29 4.03 -31.79
C VAL A 235 44.88 3.11 -30.64
N ARG A 236 44.96 3.60 -29.40
CA ARG A 236 44.35 2.93 -28.24
C ARG A 236 42.88 3.31 -28.23
N PHE A 237 42.00 2.32 -28.17
CA PHE A 237 40.58 2.57 -27.95
C PHE A 237 40.32 2.66 -26.46
N PRO A 238 39.53 3.65 -25.99
CA PRO A 238 39.15 3.71 -24.60
C PRO A 238 38.24 2.51 -24.23
N GLY A 239 38.49 1.92 -23.06
CA GLY A 239 37.57 1.01 -22.39
C GLY A 239 36.32 1.75 -21.92
N LEU A 240 35.31 1.03 -21.42
CA LEU A 240 34.04 1.61 -20.96
C LEU A 240 34.18 2.62 -19.78
N VAL A 241 35.37 2.71 -19.18
CA VAL A 241 35.72 3.47 -17.96
C VAL A 241 36.91 4.44 -18.16
N ASP A 242 37.41 4.63 -19.39
CA ASP A 242 38.51 5.57 -19.63
C ASP A 242 38.02 7.04 -19.61
N GLU A 243 37.97 7.66 -18.42
CA GLU A 243 37.85 9.12 -18.30
C GLU A 243 39.23 9.79 -18.55
N GLY A 244 39.34 10.69 -19.53
CA GLY A 244 40.44 11.67 -19.61
C GLY A 244 41.78 11.20 -20.20
N SER A 245 41.77 10.69 -21.45
CA SER A 245 43.02 10.51 -22.20
C SER A 245 43.78 11.83 -22.40
N GLU A 246 45.10 11.77 -22.37
CA GLU A 246 46.06 12.89 -22.44
C GLU A 246 46.08 13.63 -23.80
N PHE A 247 45.10 13.36 -24.68
CA PHE A 247 45.03 13.87 -26.06
C PHE A 247 43.94 14.91 -26.33
N GLY A 248 43.22 15.38 -25.30
CA GLY A 248 42.25 16.48 -25.45
C GLY A 248 40.87 16.05 -25.95
N THR A 249 39.98 15.80 -24.98
CA THR A 249 38.48 15.71 -25.01
C THR A 249 37.81 14.48 -25.67
N PRO A 250 36.55 14.11 -25.27
CA PRO A 250 35.63 14.76 -24.32
C PRO A 250 35.06 13.88 -23.17
N ASP A 251 34.47 14.61 -22.21
CA ASP A 251 33.36 14.24 -21.32
C ASP A 251 32.35 13.27 -21.98
N HIS A 252 31.63 12.48 -21.19
CA HIS A 252 30.59 11.53 -21.63
C HIS A 252 29.42 12.19 -22.41
N SER A 253 29.48 13.50 -22.64
CA SER A 253 28.57 14.29 -23.47
C SER A 253 28.99 14.30 -24.94
N ASP A 254 28.21 13.63 -25.79
CA ASP A 254 28.02 13.83 -27.23
C ASP A 254 29.14 14.45 -28.11
N ASN A 255 29.39 13.74 -29.21
CA ASN A 255 29.92 14.16 -30.52
C ASN A 255 31.44 14.12 -30.78
N TYR A 256 31.76 13.23 -31.73
CA TYR A 256 32.78 13.31 -32.78
C TYR A 256 34.16 13.83 -32.39
N ASP A 257 35.13 12.91 -32.36
CA ASP A 257 36.50 13.26 -32.72
C ASP A 257 37.01 12.40 -33.88
N THR A 258 37.33 13.08 -34.98
CA THR A 258 37.90 12.47 -36.18
C THR A 258 39.35 12.10 -35.93
N ILE A 259 39.62 10.83 -35.67
CA ILE A 259 40.97 10.27 -35.85
C ILE A 259 41.07 9.88 -37.33
N ASN A 260 41.92 10.57 -38.10
CA ASN A 260 42.18 10.33 -39.53
C ASN A 260 40.97 10.47 -40.49
N ASN A 261 40.05 11.43 -40.27
CA ASN A 261 38.80 11.58 -41.06
C ASN A 261 37.87 10.36 -41.03
N ILE A 262 38.02 9.47 -40.04
CA ILE A 262 37.13 8.33 -39.82
C ILE A 262 36.33 8.62 -38.54
N ASN A 263 35.00 8.62 -38.65
CA ASN A 263 34.11 8.75 -37.51
C ASN A 263 34.12 7.42 -36.76
N VAL A 264 34.78 7.35 -35.60
CA VAL A 264 34.86 6.13 -34.81
C VAL A 264 34.10 6.32 -33.50
N PHE A 265 33.11 5.44 -33.28
CA PHE A 265 32.37 5.18 -32.03
C PHE A 265 31.28 6.17 -31.57
N THR A 266 30.04 5.92 -32.00
CA THR A 266 28.81 6.24 -31.27
C THR A 266 28.36 5.00 -30.47
N GLY A 267 27.89 5.13 -29.21
CA GLY A 267 27.22 4.02 -28.47
C GLY A 267 27.91 3.44 -27.23
N TYR A 268 29.00 4.03 -26.71
CA TYR A 268 29.59 3.59 -25.43
C TYR A 268 28.69 3.86 -24.21
N GLN A 269 28.04 5.04 -24.18
CA GLN A 269 27.14 5.43 -23.11
C GLN A 269 26.00 4.41 -22.95
N ALA A 270 25.37 3.99 -24.05
CA ALA A 270 24.29 3.00 -24.02
C ALA A 270 24.72 1.63 -23.45
N LYS A 271 25.98 1.23 -23.65
CA LYS A 271 26.53 -0.02 -23.08
C LYS A 271 26.84 0.15 -21.59
N TYR A 272 27.40 1.30 -21.22
CA TYR A 272 27.63 1.65 -19.82
C TYR A 272 26.31 1.66 -19.06
N ASP A 273 25.31 2.36 -19.59
CA ASP A 273 23.95 2.41 -19.04
C ASP A 273 23.35 1.01 -18.90
N ALA A 274 23.58 0.12 -19.88
CA ALA A 274 23.11 -1.27 -19.82
C ALA A 274 23.79 -2.07 -18.70
N VAL A 275 25.11 -1.95 -18.54
CA VAL A 275 25.85 -2.60 -17.44
C VAL A 275 25.42 -2.03 -16.09
N THR A 276 25.26 -0.71 -15.98
CA THR A 276 24.73 -0.03 -14.79
C THR A 276 23.33 -0.52 -14.43
N ALA A 277 22.45 -0.66 -15.42
CA ALA A 277 21.11 -1.20 -15.22
C ALA A 277 21.14 -2.66 -14.74
N ILE A 278 21.96 -3.52 -15.37
CA ILE A 278 22.16 -4.91 -14.94
C ILE A 278 22.64 -4.97 -13.48
N ASN A 279 23.63 -4.16 -13.12
CA ASN A 279 24.16 -4.11 -11.75
C ASN A 279 23.09 -3.64 -10.74
N SER A 280 22.28 -2.65 -11.13
CA SER A 280 21.14 -2.19 -10.32
C SER A 280 20.12 -3.30 -10.11
N ASP A 281 19.73 -4.01 -11.18
CA ASP A 281 18.78 -5.11 -11.13
C ASP A 281 19.31 -6.25 -10.24
N LEU A 282 20.57 -6.64 -10.42
CA LEU A 282 21.26 -7.67 -9.62
C LEU A 282 21.35 -7.31 -8.13
N ALA A 283 21.47 -6.03 -7.77
CA ALA A 283 21.48 -5.61 -6.37
C ALA A 283 20.15 -5.91 -5.65
N PHE A 284 19.02 -5.87 -6.37
CA PHE A 284 17.71 -6.20 -5.81
C PHE A 284 17.46 -7.71 -5.74
N ILE A 285 17.92 -8.49 -6.71
CA ILE A 285 17.63 -9.94 -6.79
C ILE A 285 18.74 -10.84 -6.23
N GLY A 286 19.96 -10.31 -6.05
CA GLY A 286 21.12 -11.04 -5.52
C GLY A 286 20.84 -11.85 -4.24
N PRO A 287 20.20 -11.28 -3.19
CA PRO A 287 19.86 -12.04 -1.98
C PRO A 287 19.02 -13.28 -2.27
N GLU A 288 18.18 -13.20 -3.28
CA GLU A 288 17.35 -14.32 -3.71
C GLU A 288 18.19 -15.38 -4.45
N LEU A 289 18.96 -14.95 -5.46
CA LEU A 289 19.80 -15.81 -6.30
C LEU A 289 20.77 -16.68 -5.47
N ALA A 290 21.33 -16.10 -4.40
CA ALA A 290 22.23 -16.80 -3.49
C ALA A 290 21.62 -18.09 -2.93
N ASN A 291 20.31 -18.09 -2.70
CA ASN A 291 19.56 -19.19 -2.09
C ASN A 291 18.91 -20.14 -3.11
N LEU A 292 19.08 -19.92 -4.42
CA LEU A 292 18.49 -20.77 -5.46
C LEU A 292 19.39 -21.95 -5.86
N ASN A 293 18.89 -23.17 -5.78
CA ASN A 293 19.55 -24.36 -6.31
C ASN A 293 19.06 -24.66 -7.73
N TRP A 294 19.97 -24.63 -8.70
CA TRP A 294 19.66 -24.92 -10.10
C TRP A 294 19.19 -26.37 -10.30
N GLN A 295 18.11 -26.55 -11.05
CA GLN A 295 17.50 -27.84 -11.39
C GLN A 295 17.69 -28.22 -12.86
N GLY A 296 17.91 -27.25 -13.73
CA GLY A 296 17.99 -27.46 -15.17
C GLY A 296 17.78 -26.16 -15.95
N ALA A 297 18.17 -26.16 -17.21
CA ALA A 297 17.81 -25.10 -18.16
C ALA A 297 17.52 -25.72 -19.53
N ARG A 298 16.65 -25.08 -20.31
CA ARG A 298 16.30 -25.52 -21.68
C ARG A 298 15.72 -24.38 -22.50
N THR A 299 15.69 -24.57 -23.81
CA THR A 299 14.95 -23.68 -24.71
C THR A 299 13.47 -24.07 -24.77
N SER A 300 12.58 -23.11 -24.99
CA SER A 300 11.12 -23.29 -24.99
C SER A 300 10.57 -24.33 -25.98
N GLY A 301 11.36 -24.78 -26.95
CA GLY A 301 11.01 -25.86 -27.88
C GLY A 301 11.29 -27.27 -27.33
N ASP A 302 12.06 -27.39 -26.24
CA ASP A 302 12.45 -28.66 -25.65
C ASP A 302 11.36 -29.22 -24.72
N SER A 303 11.41 -30.54 -24.49
CA SER A 303 10.49 -31.20 -23.54
C SER A 303 10.69 -30.66 -22.12
N PRO A 304 9.60 -30.32 -21.39
CA PRO A 304 9.70 -29.66 -20.08
C PRO A 304 10.27 -30.54 -18.96
N GLY A 305 10.21 -31.88 -19.10
CA GLY A 305 10.66 -32.79 -18.05
C GLY A 305 9.99 -32.50 -16.69
N ASN A 306 10.79 -32.25 -15.66
CA ASN A 306 10.33 -31.95 -14.29
C ASN A 306 10.17 -30.43 -14.01
N SER A 307 10.35 -29.57 -15.00
CA SER A 307 10.22 -28.11 -14.82
C SER A 307 8.83 -27.70 -14.35
N ILE A 308 8.74 -26.64 -13.54
CA ILE A 308 7.43 -26.03 -13.24
C ILE A 308 6.81 -25.38 -14.48
N VAL A 309 7.61 -24.93 -15.45
CA VAL A 309 7.15 -24.38 -16.72
C VAL A 309 6.92 -25.52 -17.71
N GLN A 310 5.67 -25.75 -18.08
CA GLN A 310 5.26 -26.83 -18.99
C GLN A 310 5.17 -26.39 -20.46
N GLY A 311 5.16 -25.08 -20.73
CA GLY A 311 5.20 -24.59 -22.11
C GLY A 311 5.26 -23.07 -22.19
N ILE A 312 5.71 -22.57 -23.34
CA ILE A 312 5.73 -21.16 -23.71
C ILE A 312 5.06 -21.03 -25.09
N SER A 313 4.25 -20.00 -25.28
CA SER A 313 3.67 -19.65 -26.57
C SER A 313 3.66 -18.12 -26.75
N GLY A 314 3.45 -17.63 -27.98
CA GLY A 314 3.44 -16.19 -28.29
C GLY A 314 4.82 -15.58 -28.59
N GLY A 315 5.90 -16.31 -28.28
CA GLY A 315 7.26 -15.99 -28.66
C GLY A 315 8.07 -17.24 -28.98
N ASP A 316 9.28 -17.04 -29.49
CA ASP A 316 10.23 -18.08 -29.81
C ASP A 316 11.61 -17.82 -29.21
N TYR A 317 12.40 -18.89 -29.13
CA TYR A 317 13.78 -18.84 -28.65
C TYR A 317 13.92 -18.25 -27.24
N ILE A 318 13.05 -18.71 -26.33
CA ILE A 318 13.06 -18.34 -24.92
C ILE A 318 13.83 -19.39 -24.13
N GLU A 319 14.82 -18.95 -23.35
CA GLU A 319 15.50 -19.84 -22.39
C GLU A 319 14.71 -19.88 -21.08
N ILE A 320 14.64 -21.06 -20.48
CA ILE A 320 13.98 -21.30 -19.19
C ILE A 320 15.00 -21.95 -18.27
N GLY A 321 15.39 -21.26 -17.20
CA GLY A 321 16.16 -21.84 -16.08
C GLY A 321 15.22 -22.21 -14.94
N ASP A 322 15.34 -23.41 -14.38
CA ASP A 322 14.54 -23.92 -13.26
C ASP A 322 15.38 -23.99 -11.98
N PHE A 323 14.79 -23.59 -10.85
CA PHE A 323 15.45 -23.54 -9.56
C PHE A 323 14.51 -23.93 -8.42
N ILE A 324 15.10 -24.40 -7.32
CA ILE A 324 14.42 -24.57 -6.03
C ILE A 324 15.11 -23.69 -5.00
N HIS A 325 14.34 -22.88 -4.29
CA HIS A 325 14.89 -22.04 -3.23
C HIS A 325 15.19 -22.84 -1.96
N GLN A 326 16.34 -22.58 -1.33
CA GLN A 326 16.71 -23.10 -0.02
C GLN A 326 16.68 -21.96 0.99
N PRO A 327 15.93 -22.06 2.10
CA PRO A 327 15.34 -23.27 2.67
C PRO A 327 13.86 -23.50 2.35
N SER A 328 13.17 -22.61 1.63
CA SER A 328 11.70 -22.67 1.50
C SER A 328 11.17 -23.81 0.63
N ASN A 329 12.01 -24.40 -0.22
CA ASN A 329 11.66 -25.41 -1.20
C ASN A 329 10.57 -24.95 -2.19
N GLU A 330 10.53 -23.65 -2.47
CA GLU A 330 9.63 -23.05 -3.46
C GLU A 330 10.26 -23.12 -4.86
N ASP A 331 9.39 -23.24 -5.87
CA ASP A 331 9.80 -23.27 -7.28
C ASP A 331 10.09 -21.85 -7.79
N TYR A 332 11.23 -21.73 -8.46
CA TYR A 332 11.63 -20.51 -9.16
C TYR A 332 11.95 -20.86 -10.60
N PHE A 333 11.71 -19.93 -11.51
CA PHE A 333 12.14 -20.05 -12.88
C PHE A 333 12.58 -18.70 -13.44
N LEU A 334 13.55 -18.72 -14.34
CA LEU A 334 14.05 -17.53 -15.02
C LEU A 334 13.76 -17.66 -16.51
N LEU A 335 13.09 -16.66 -17.08
CA LEU A 335 12.83 -16.59 -18.51
C LEU A 335 13.80 -15.62 -19.16
N VAL A 336 14.45 -16.01 -20.26
CA VAL A 336 15.36 -15.15 -21.02
C VAL A 336 14.88 -15.01 -22.45
N ASN A 337 14.69 -13.77 -22.91
CA ASN A 337 14.55 -13.49 -24.33
C ASN A 337 15.93 -13.51 -25.00
N ARG A 338 16.22 -14.55 -25.79
CA ARG A 338 17.50 -14.67 -26.49
C ARG A 338 17.54 -13.83 -27.79
N ARG A 339 16.42 -13.23 -28.20
CA ARG A 339 16.40 -12.24 -29.29
C ARG A 339 16.99 -10.93 -28.78
N CYS A 340 17.82 -10.30 -29.60
CA CYS A 340 18.60 -9.12 -29.25
C CYS A 340 18.41 -7.96 -30.24
N ASP A 341 17.52 -8.08 -31.23
CA ASP A 341 17.12 -6.94 -32.07
C ASP A 341 16.25 -6.00 -31.23
N ASP A 342 16.48 -4.69 -31.30
CA ASP A 342 15.76 -3.70 -30.48
C ASP A 342 14.24 -3.72 -30.71
N SER A 343 13.77 -4.25 -31.84
CA SER A 343 12.34 -4.43 -32.13
C SER A 343 11.72 -5.73 -31.59
N ASP A 344 12.53 -6.67 -31.10
CA ASP A 344 12.10 -8.02 -30.70
C ASP A 344 11.69 -8.13 -29.23
N THR A 345 10.84 -7.22 -28.79
CA THR A 345 10.10 -7.39 -27.53
C THR A 345 9.08 -8.51 -27.70
N GLN A 346 9.17 -9.55 -26.85
CA GLN A 346 8.31 -10.73 -26.95
C GLN A 346 7.29 -10.79 -25.82
N THR A 347 6.01 -10.96 -26.17
CA THR A 347 4.93 -11.22 -25.20
C THR A 347 4.61 -12.72 -25.19
N LEU A 348 4.89 -13.35 -24.05
CA LEU A 348 4.82 -14.79 -23.86
C LEU A 348 3.60 -15.15 -23.02
N THR A 349 2.89 -16.21 -23.41
CA THR A 349 2.00 -16.94 -22.52
C THR A 349 2.75 -18.12 -21.95
N VAL A 350 2.98 -18.08 -20.63
CA VAL A 350 3.71 -19.08 -19.85
C VAL A 350 2.71 -20.05 -19.25
N THR A 351 2.86 -21.34 -19.57
CA THR A 351 2.06 -22.43 -19.01
C THR A 351 2.87 -23.12 -17.92
N LEU A 352 2.38 -23.10 -16.69
CA LEU A 352 2.95 -23.83 -15.56
C LEU A 352 2.33 -25.23 -15.41
N ALA A 353 2.94 -26.07 -14.58
CA ALA A 353 2.36 -27.34 -14.15
C ALA A 353 0.97 -27.11 -13.56
N SER A 354 0.03 -28.02 -13.81
CA SER A 354 -1.34 -27.91 -13.30
C SER A 354 -1.35 -27.97 -11.77
N SER A 355 -2.12 -27.10 -11.14
CA SER A 355 -2.32 -27.09 -9.69
C SER A 355 -3.82 -27.05 -9.37
N GLY A 356 -4.25 -27.88 -8.41
CA GLY A 356 -5.59 -27.79 -7.83
C GLY A 356 -5.75 -26.64 -6.83
N SER A 357 -4.66 -25.94 -6.52
CA SER A 357 -4.60 -24.82 -5.60
C SER A 357 -4.23 -23.54 -6.34
N ARG A 358 -4.71 -22.41 -5.82
CA ARG A 358 -4.29 -21.08 -6.27
C ARG A 358 -2.78 -20.91 -6.09
N ARG A 359 -2.15 -20.20 -7.01
CA ARG A 359 -0.73 -19.82 -6.97
C ARG A 359 -0.55 -18.34 -7.18
N LEU A 360 0.50 -17.80 -6.58
CA LEU A 360 0.99 -16.44 -6.81
C LEU A 360 2.34 -16.54 -7.50
N ILE A 361 2.48 -15.84 -8.62
CA ILE A 361 3.73 -15.73 -9.36
C ILE A 361 4.26 -14.33 -9.09
N GLU A 362 5.36 -14.26 -8.36
CA GLU A 362 6.08 -13.03 -8.07
C GLU A 362 7.20 -12.85 -9.11
N ASP A 363 7.19 -11.74 -9.83
CA ASP A 363 8.41 -11.22 -10.44
C ASP A 363 9.29 -10.60 -9.34
N VAL A 364 10.43 -11.23 -9.11
CA VAL A 364 11.32 -10.93 -7.98
C VAL A 364 11.88 -9.51 -8.08
N LEU A 365 12.20 -9.04 -9.28
CA LEU A 365 12.77 -7.72 -9.47
C LEU A 365 11.69 -6.63 -9.38
N ALA A 366 10.57 -6.84 -10.07
CA ALA A 366 9.45 -5.89 -10.09
C ALA A 366 8.84 -5.70 -8.69
N SER A 367 8.86 -6.71 -7.83
CA SER A 367 8.37 -6.58 -6.45
C SER A 367 9.31 -5.81 -5.50
N ARG A 368 10.57 -5.59 -5.91
CA ARG A 368 11.65 -5.00 -5.10
C ARG A 368 12.12 -3.62 -5.60
N MET A 369 11.77 -3.25 -6.83
CA MET A 369 12.21 -2.01 -7.47
C MET A 369 11.07 -0.98 -7.56
N PRO A 370 11.34 0.33 -7.39
CA PRO A 370 10.39 1.37 -7.74
C PRO A 370 9.86 1.22 -9.16
N TRP A 371 8.60 1.59 -9.37
CA TRP A 371 8.03 1.57 -10.70
C TRP A 371 8.79 2.51 -11.64
N ASP A 372 9.28 1.95 -12.74
CA ASP A 372 9.99 2.67 -13.82
C ASP A 372 9.04 3.44 -14.77
N GLY A 373 7.72 3.34 -14.58
CA GLY A 373 6.70 3.98 -15.40
C GLY A 373 6.44 3.32 -16.75
N ASN A 374 7.17 2.27 -17.13
CA ASN A 374 7.10 1.67 -18.46
C ASN A 374 6.05 0.57 -18.61
N GLY A 375 5.37 0.18 -17.52
CA GLY A 375 4.25 -0.78 -17.52
C GLY A 375 4.61 -2.23 -17.91
N ASN A 376 5.85 -2.49 -18.31
CA ASN A 376 6.31 -3.81 -18.75
C ASN A 376 6.55 -4.80 -17.59
N ARG A 377 6.76 -4.30 -16.37
CA ARG A 377 7.08 -5.10 -15.18
C ARG A 377 5.91 -5.12 -14.19
N VAL A 378 5.14 -6.20 -14.22
CA VAL A 378 4.10 -6.52 -13.22
C VAL A 378 4.69 -7.45 -12.17
N ALA A 379 4.53 -7.09 -10.89
CA ALA A 379 5.14 -7.78 -9.76
C ALA A 379 4.41 -9.09 -9.41
N TYR A 380 3.09 -9.13 -9.53
CA TYR A 380 2.31 -10.29 -9.09
C TYR A 380 1.25 -10.70 -10.10
N HIS A 381 1.21 -12.00 -10.42
CA HIS A 381 0.12 -12.64 -11.16
C HIS A 381 -0.52 -13.70 -10.26
N THR A 382 -1.84 -13.67 -10.09
CA THR A 382 -2.55 -14.69 -9.33
C THR A 382 -3.20 -15.69 -10.28
N LEU A 383 -2.82 -16.96 -10.17
CA LEU A 383 -3.46 -18.05 -10.89
C LEU A 383 -4.47 -18.75 -10.01
N GLU A 384 -5.76 -18.62 -10.35
CA GLU A 384 -6.83 -19.36 -9.70
C GLU A 384 -6.67 -20.88 -9.84
N ALA A 385 -7.30 -21.65 -8.96
CA ALA A 385 -7.24 -23.10 -9.00
C ALA A 385 -7.69 -23.64 -10.37
N GLY A 386 -6.90 -24.53 -10.97
CA GLY A 386 -7.13 -25.05 -12.32
C GLY A 386 -6.63 -24.14 -13.45
N ASN A 387 -6.32 -22.86 -13.20
CA ASN A 387 -5.60 -22.01 -14.14
C ASN A 387 -4.09 -22.20 -13.96
N ASN A 388 -3.38 -22.33 -15.07
CA ASN A 388 -1.94 -22.53 -15.09
C ASN A 388 -1.23 -21.63 -16.10
N THR A 389 -1.89 -20.63 -16.68
CA THR A 389 -1.26 -19.74 -17.67
C THR A 389 -1.26 -18.28 -17.22
N PHE A 390 -0.14 -17.58 -17.40
CA PHE A 390 -0.04 -16.13 -17.27
C PHE A 390 0.78 -15.53 -18.42
N THR A 391 0.70 -14.21 -18.61
CA THR A 391 1.41 -13.51 -19.68
C THR A 391 2.54 -12.64 -19.13
N VAL A 392 3.67 -12.62 -19.82
CA VAL A 392 4.85 -11.80 -19.51
C VAL A 392 5.40 -11.18 -20.79
N THR A 393 5.86 -9.93 -20.72
CA THR A 393 6.61 -9.31 -21.80
C THR A 393 8.09 -9.24 -21.43
N LEU A 394 8.96 -9.63 -22.35
CA LEU A 394 10.42 -9.58 -22.23
C LEU A 394 11.00 -8.70 -23.33
N ASN A 395 11.76 -7.68 -22.94
CA ASN A 395 12.53 -6.87 -23.89
C ASN A 395 13.69 -7.69 -24.49
N PRO A 396 14.31 -7.22 -25.59
CA PRO A 396 15.46 -7.88 -26.18
C PRO A 396 16.60 -8.10 -25.18
N GLY A 397 17.02 -9.36 -25.05
CA GLY A 397 18.04 -9.82 -24.11
C GLY A 397 17.63 -9.87 -22.64
N GLU A 398 16.39 -9.51 -22.28
CA GLU A 398 15.95 -9.43 -20.88
C GLU A 398 15.77 -10.80 -20.24
N GLY A 399 16.25 -10.94 -19.00
CA GLY A 399 15.97 -12.04 -18.10
C GLY A 399 15.06 -11.61 -16.96
N ARG A 400 14.01 -12.38 -16.67
CA ARG A 400 13.11 -12.15 -15.53
C ARG A 400 13.01 -13.39 -14.65
N LEU A 401 13.31 -13.22 -13.36
CA LEU A 401 13.24 -14.27 -12.34
C LEU A 401 11.87 -14.25 -11.67
N PHE A 402 11.21 -15.40 -11.66
CA PHE A 402 9.89 -15.60 -11.08
C PHE A 402 9.97 -16.58 -9.91
N ARG A 403 9.22 -16.28 -8.86
CA ARG A 403 8.97 -17.14 -7.70
C ARG A 403 7.52 -17.62 -7.75
N VAL A 404 7.29 -18.91 -7.51
CA VAL A 404 5.93 -19.48 -7.43
C VAL A 404 5.61 -19.84 -5.99
N THR A 405 4.60 -19.20 -5.41
CA THR A 405 4.13 -19.47 -4.06
C THR A 405 2.61 -19.72 -4.03
N SER A 406 2.07 -19.99 -2.85
CA SER A 406 0.60 -20.04 -2.65
C SER A 406 -0.02 -18.66 -2.42
N GLY A 407 0.80 -17.64 -2.14
CA GLY A 407 0.39 -16.28 -1.78
C GLY A 407 1.45 -15.59 -0.92
N LEU A 408 1.21 -14.32 -0.60
CA LEU A 408 2.04 -13.52 0.30
C LEU A 408 1.76 -13.91 1.76
N SER A 409 2.81 -14.32 2.46
CA SER A 409 2.73 -14.77 3.85
C SER A 409 3.85 -14.25 4.76
N ASP A 410 4.82 -13.54 4.21
CA ASP A 410 6.09 -13.27 4.89
C ASP A 410 6.12 -11.87 5.50
N THR A 411 7.02 -11.67 6.47
CA THR A 411 7.32 -10.33 6.98
C THR A 411 8.21 -9.59 5.99
N LEU A 412 7.84 -8.37 5.62
CA LEU A 412 8.62 -7.53 4.72
C LEU A 412 9.75 -6.85 5.49
N THR A 413 10.98 -7.21 5.15
CA THR A 413 12.24 -6.67 5.72
C THR A 413 12.94 -5.68 4.80
N THR A 414 12.43 -5.50 3.58
CA THR A 414 12.93 -4.55 2.57
C THR A 414 11.73 -3.88 1.91
N ASN A 415 11.93 -2.69 1.33
CA ASN A 415 10.86 -1.99 0.61
C ASN A 415 10.27 -2.88 -0.48
N ARG A 416 8.94 -2.85 -0.61
CA ARG A 416 8.20 -3.65 -1.60
C ARG A 416 7.26 -2.82 -2.43
N TYR A 417 7.02 -3.30 -3.65
CA TYR A 417 6.20 -2.68 -4.66
C TYR A 417 5.17 -3.70 -5.14
N TRP A 418 3.90 -3.39 -4.94
CA TRP A 418 2.77 -4.23 -5.33
C TRP A 418 2.15 -3.70 -6.61
N SER A 419 2.24 -4.49 -7.67
CA SER A 419 1.56 -4.31 -8.96
C SER A 419 0.90 -5.62 -9.41
N GLY A 420 -0.06 -5.53 -10.32
CA GLY A 420 -0.84 -6.68 -10.79
C GLY A 420 -1.87 -7.18 -9.77
N GLU A 421 -1.77 -8.46 -9.39
CA GLU A 421 -2.76 -9.16 -8.57
C GLU A 421 -2.12 -9.73 -7.28
N PRO A 422 -1.72 -8.90 -6.30
CA PRO A 422 -1.20 -9.40 -5.02
C PRO A 422 -2.27 -10.17 -4.26
N TYR A 423 -1.88 -11.33 -3.71
CA TYR A 423 -2.77 -12.18 -2.91
C TYR A 423 -2.14 -12.54 -1.56
N VAL A 424 -2.74 -12.08 -0.47
CA VAL A 424 -2.26 -12.29 0.91
C VAL A 424 -2.98 -13.47 1.55
N ILE A 425 -2.23 -14.49 1.95
CA ILE A 425 -2.75 -15.76 2.51
C ILE A 425 -2.54 -15.93 4.01
N ASN A 426 -1.64 -15.15 4.60
CA ASN A 426 -1.38 -15.11 6.04
C ASN A 426 -1.28 -13.66 6.51
N ASN A 427 -1.22 -13.46 7.83
CA ASN A 427 -0.97 -12.13 8.35
C ASN A 427 0.39 -11.64 7.86
N LEU A 428 0.39 -10.53 7.12
CA LEU A 428 1.58 -9.95 6.52
C LEU A 428 1.99 -8.72 7.30
N THR A 429 3.26 -8.64 7.70
CA THR A 429 3.78 -7.52 8.50
C THR A 429 4.82 -6.75 7.70
N VAL A 430 4.69 -5.42 7.66
CA VAL A 430 5.69 -4.49 7.14
C VAL A 430 6.50 -3.96 8.32
N ASN A 431 7.79 -4.29 8.38
CA ASN A 431 8.63 -3.94 9.52
C ASN A 431 8.86 -2.42 9.65
N PRO A 432 9.22 -1.93 10.86
CA PRO A 432 9.66 -0.55 11.05
C PRO A 432 10.77 -0.17 10.07
N GLY A 433 10.69 1.05 9.51
CA GLY A 433 11.64 1.55 8.51
C GLY A 433 11.40 1.04 7.08
N ILE A 434 10.47 0.10 6.87
CA ILE A 434 10.13 -0.45 5.56
C ILE A 434 8.91 0.23 4.97
N THR A 435 8.93 0.46 3.66
CA THR A 435 7.82 1.03 2.90
C THR A 435 7.20 -0.02 1.99
N LEU A 436 5.89 -0.19 2.12
CA LEU A 436 5.08 -0.91 1.14
C LEU A 436 4.42 0.10 0.19
N ASN A 437 4.75 0.01 -1.09
CA ASN A 437 4.18 0.83 -2.16
C ASN A 437 3.15 0.00 -2.93
N VAL A 438 1.95 0.53 -3.12
CA VAL A 438 0.89 -0.10 -3.91
C VAL A 438 0.63 0.74 -5.14
N GLU A 439 0.79 0.12 -6.30
CA GLU A 439 0.58 0.76 -7.59
C GLU A 439 -0.90 1.13 -7.79
N ARG A 440 -1.14 2.27 -8.43
CA ARG A 440 -2.47 2.73 -8.83
C ARG A 440 -3.19 1.68 -9.70
N GLY A 441 -4.47 1.45 -9.43
CA GLY A 441 -5.29 0.46 -10.13
C GLY A 441 -5.18 -0.97 -9.60
N VAL A 442 -4.30 -1.24 -8.63
CA VAL A 442 -4.11 -2.59 -8.07
C VAL A 442 -5.30 -3.02 -7.22
N ALA A 443 -5.71 -4.27 -7.38
CA ALA A 443 -6.65 -4.95 -6.49
C ALA A 443 -5.91 -6.01 -5.66
N VAL A 444 -5.72 -5.72 -4.37
CA VAL A 444 -5.14 -6.63 -3.40
C VAL A 444 -6.22 -7.53 -2.82
N LYS A 445 -5.97 -8.84 -2.81
CA LYS A 445 -6.89 -9.84 -2.27
C LYS A 445 -6.36 -10.46 -0.98
N PHE A 446 -7.25 -10.65 -0.01
CA PHE A 446 -6.93 -11.26 1.28
C PHE A 446 -7.72 -12.55 1.50
N ALA A 447 -7.05 -13.60 1.97
CA ALA A 447 -7.73 -14.75 2.53
C ALA A 447 -8.53 -14.37 3.78
N SER A 448 -9.55 -15.16 4.10
CA SER A 448 -10.42 -14.94 5.27
C SER A 448 -9.59 -14.78 6.54
N THR A 449 -10.00 -13.84 7.39
CA THR A 449 -9.39 -13.46 8.69
C THR A 449 -7.93 -12.98 8.63
N LYS A 450 -7.33 -12.82 7.45
CA LYS A 450 -5.95 -12.32 7.31
C LYS A 450 -5.90 -10.80 7.32
N ARG A 451 -4.83 -10.25 7.90
CA ARG A 451 -4.58 -8.80 7.96
C ARG A 451 -3.27 -8.40 7.30
N LEU A 452 -3.21 -7.13 6.94
CA LEU A 452 -1.98 -6.42 6.61
C LEU A 452 -1.59 -5.53 7.79
N THR A 453 -0.50 -5.85 8.49
CA THR A 453 0.06 -5.04 9.58
C THR A 453 1.18 -4.14 9.05
N ILE A 454 1.09 -2.84 9.29
CA ILE A 454 2.05 -1.82 8.88
C ILE A 454 2.71 -1.23 10.13
N ASN A 455 3.90 -1.71 10.48
CA ASN A 455 4.75 -1.09 11.51
C ASN A 455 5.74 -0.09 10.88
N GLY A 456 5.95 -0.19 9.56
CA GLY A 456 6.67 0.78 8.73
C GLY A 456 5.72 1.81 8.11
N SER A 457 5.76 1.99 6.79
CA SER A 457 4.85 2.89 6.05
C SER A 457 4.11 2.19 4.91
N LEU A 458 2.92 2.69 4.60
CA LEU A 458 2.11 2.29 3.46
C LEU A 458 1.89 3.49 2.52
N GLN A 459 2.29 3.35 1.26
CA GLN A 459 2.02 4.31 0.20
C GLN A 459 1.07 3.69 -0.82
N ALA A 460 -0.22 3.98 -0.70
CA ALA A 460 -1.27 3.54 -1.61
C ALA A 460 -1.89 4.80 -2.28
N LEU A 461 -1.24 5.26 -3.35
CA LEU A 461 -1.57 6.53 -4.00
C LEU A 461 -2.38 6.30 -5.28
N GLY A 462 -3.64 5.90 -5.12
CA GLY A 462 -4.58 5.73 -6.23
C GLY A 462 -4.99 7.07 -6.85
N THR A 463 -5.73 7.00 -7.95
CA THR A 463 -6.39 8.15 -8.59
C THR A 463 -7.86 7.85 -8.88
N SER A 464 -8.66 8.85 -9.22
CA SER A 464 -10.08 8.66 -9.57
C SER A 464 -10.29 7.68 -10.74
N SER A 465 -9.35 7.61 -11.71
CA SER A 465 -9.40 6.67 -12.83
C SER A 465 -8.74 5.31 -12.54
N GLN A 466 -7.86 5.24 -11.54
CA GLN A 466 -7.06 4.06 -11.22
C GLN A 466 -6.99 3.92 -9.68
N GLY A 467 -8.15 3.66 -9.08
CA GLY A 467 -8.27 3.45 -7.64
C GLY A 467 -7.64 2.13 -7.20
N ILE A 468 -7.19 2.06 -5.95
CA ILE A 468 -6.62 0.84 -5.35
C ILE A 468 -7.72 0.15 -4.57
N THR A 469 -7.84 -1.17 -4.68
CA THR A 469 -8.87 -1.95 -3.96
C THR A 469 -8.23 -2.96 -3.01
N PHE A 470 -8.66 -2.97 -1.76
CA PHE A 470 -8.35 -4.00 -0.76
C PHE A 470 -9.64 -4.75 -0.42
N ASP A 471 -9.64 -6.06 -0.68
CA ASP A 471 -10.85 -6.87 -0.58
C ASP A 471 -10.51 -8.31 -0.20
N ARG A 472 -11.49 -9.02 0.31
CA ARG A 472 -11.38 -10.47 0.51
C ARG A 472 -11.35 -11.23 -0.82
N VAL A 473 -10.93 -12.47 -0.72
CA VAL A 473 -11.19 -13.51 -1.72
C VAL A 473 -12.60 -14.06 -1.57
N GLY A 474 -13.24 -14.34 -2.71
CA GLY A 474 -14.55 -14.99 -2.75
C GLY A 474 -15.69 -14.09 -2.29
N SER A 475 -16.84 -14.70 -1.98
CA SER A 475 -18.10 -14.02 -1.69
C SER A 475 -18.64 -14.21 -0.27
N THR A 476 -17.94 -14.97 0.59
CA THR A 476 -18.31 -15.17 2.02
C THR A 476 -17.13 -14.91 2.97
N GLY A 477 -17.41 -14.59 4.24
CA GLY A 477 -16.42 -14.21 5.26
C GLY A 477 -15.91 -12.76 5.17
N THR A 478 -15.03 -12.38 6.10
CA THR A 478 -14.33 -11.09 6.13
C THR A 478 -12.83 -11.31 6.22
N TRP A 479 -12.06 -10.35 5.71
CA TRP A 479 -10.63 -10.23 6.04
C TRP A 479 -10.47 -9.24 7.20
N SER A 480 -9.32 -9.23 7.87
CA SER A 480 -9.20 -8.54 9.16
C SER A 480 -8.88 -7.04 9.05
N GLY A 481 -8.40 -6.58 7.88
CA GLY A 481 -8.14 -5.17 7.62
C GLY A 481 -6.69 -4.78 7.34
N ILE A 482 -6.51 -3.48 7.10
CA ILE A 482 -5.20 -2.79 7.14
C ILE A 482 -5.02 -2.24 8.55
N TRP A 483 -3.96 -2.68 9.21
CA TRP A 483 -3.65 -2.36 10.60
C TRP A 483 -2.34 -1.58 10.62
N ILE A 484 -2.40 -0.27 10.78
CA ILE A 484 -1.20 0.55 10.97
C ILE A 484 -0.94 0.61 12.46
N GLU A 485 0.12 -0.04 12.92
CA GLU A 485 0.35 -0.28 14.34
C GLU A 485 1.78 0.09 14.74
N ASN A 486 1.95 0.82 15.84
CA ASN A 486 3.26 1.21 16.37
C ASN A 486 4.15 1.92 15.33
N SER A 487 3.55 2.55 14.31
CA SER A 487 4.29 3.21 13.24
C SER A 487 4.56 4.67 13.60
N THR A 488 5.80 5.08 13.36
CA THR A 488 6.24 6.48 13.41
C THR A 488 6.38 7.10 12.01
N ALA A 489 6.18 6.31 10.96
CA ALA A 489 6.34 6.72 9.57
C ALA A 489 5.00 7.13 8.95
N ALA A 490 5.05 8.06 8.00
CA ALA A 490 3.86 8.54 7.32
C ALA A 490 3.24 7.47 6.43
N SER A 491 1.90 7.31 6.46
CA SER A 491 1.16 6.43 5.56
C SER A 491 0.06 7.19 4.83
N ASN A 492 -0.09 6.95 3.53
CA ASN A 492 -1.05 7.65 2.66
C ASN A 492 -1.91 6.65 1.90
N LEU A 493 -3.23 6.84 1.97
CA LEU A 493 -4.23 6.01 1.29
C LEU A 493 -5.16 6.92 0.49
N ASN A 494 -4.82 7.16 -0.77
CA ASN A 494 -5.58 8.03 -1.67
C ASN A 494 -6.37 7.20 -2.67
N TYR A 495 -7.64 7.53 -2.91
CA TYR A 495 -8.52 6.81 -3.85
C TYR A 495 -8.50 5.29 -3.63
N CYS A 496 -8.50 4.88 -2.36
CA CYS A 496 -8.48 3.49 -1.94
C CYS A 496 -9.89 3.02 -1.59
N THR A 497 -10.26 1.82 -2.05
CA THR A 497 -11.48 1.13 -1.63
C THR A 497 -11.12 -0.01 -0.69
N ALA A 498 -11.60 0.00 0.55
CA ALA A 498 -11.48 -1.12 1.47
C ALA A 498 -12.88 -1.67 1.80
N ARG A 499 -13.10 -2.95 1.50
CA ARG A 499 -14.43 -3.56 1.65
C ARG A 499 -14.42 -5.00 2.15
N ASN A 500 -15.55 -5.43 2.70
CA ASN A 500 -15.74 -6.77 3.27
C ASN A 500 -14.72 -7.13 4.36
N ALA A 501 -14.27 -6.14 5.13
CA ALA A 501 -13.32 -6.31 6.22
C ALA A 501 -14.00 -6.27 7.58
N SER A 502 -13.39 -6.89 8.60
CA SER A 502 -13.77 -6.66 9.99
C SER A 502 -13.41 -5.25 10.43
N ASN A 503 -12.21 -4.76 10.06
CA ASN A 503 -11.84 -3.35 10.20
C ASN A 503 -11.29 -2.93 8.86
N ALA A 504 -11.85 -1.93 8.18
CA ALA A 504 -11.31 -1.56 6.87
C ALA A 504 -9.90 -0.98 7.04
N ILE A 505 -9.76 0.04 7.90
CA ILE A 505 -8.50 0.66 8.28
C ILE A 505 -8.50 0.87 9.80
N ARG A 506 -7.51 0.30 10.48
CA ARG A 506 -7.29 0.45 11.92
C ARG A 506 -5.94 1.10 12.18
N LEU A 507 -5.91 2.13 13.03
CA LEU A 507 -4.69 2.77 13.51
C LEU A 507 -4.55 2.47 15.00
N ARG A 508 -3.38 2.00 15.42
CA ARG A 508 -3.11 1.70 16.83
C ARG A 508 -1.71 2.14 17.22
N TYR A 509 -1.55 2.94 18.27
CA TYR A 509 -0.22 3.40 18.74
C TYR A 509 0.62 4.06 17.65
N THR A 510 -0.02 4.74 16.71
CA THR A 510 0.62 5.23 15.48
C THR A 510 0.81 6.74 15.56
N THR A 511 2.01 7.16 15.90
CA THR A 511 2.38 8.59 16.00
C THR A 511 2.78 9.19 14.65
N GLY A 512 3.04 8.35 13.64
CA GLY A 512 3.21 8.79 12.26
C GLY A 512 1.94 9.43 11.69
N THR A 513 2.10 10.39 10.78
CA THR A 513 0.97 11.00 10.07
C THR A 513 0.26 9.96 9.20
N VAL A 514 -1.07 9.88 9.30
CA VAL A 514 -1.86 9.01 8.43
C VAL A 514 -2.91 9.85 7.72
N THR A 515 -2.87 9.81 6.39
CA THR A 515 -3.84 10.51 5.53
C THR A 515 -4.64 9.49 4.73
N ILE A 516 -5.96 9.55 4.85
CA ILE A 516 -6.92 8.81 4.05
C ILE A 516 -7.73 9.83 3.26
N ASP A 517 -7.61 9.81 1.93
CA ASP A 517 -8.19 10.83 1.07
C ASP A 517 -8.92 10.22 -0.13
N HIS A 518 -10.12 10.71 -0.44
CA HIS A 518 -10.94 10.18 -1.53
C HIS A 518 -11.19 8.65 -1.46
N ALA A 519 -11.17 8.08 -0.25
CA ALA A 519 -11.31 6.64 -0.05
C ALA A 519 -12.79 6.21 -0.01
N THR A 520 -13.04 4.92 -0.23
CA THR A 520 -14.36 4.28 -0.05
C THR A 520 -14.22 3.12 0.92
N LEU A 521 -14.77 3.27 2.13
CA LEU A 521 -14.80 2.22 3.15
C LEU A 521 -16.22 1.65 3.20
N THR A 522 -16.43 0.46 2.64
CA THR A 522 -17.78 -0.09 2.48
C THR A 522 -17.98 -1.57 2.78
N ASN A 523 -19.15 -1.96 3.26
CA ASN A 523 -19.47 -3.35 3.62
C ASN A 523 -18.51 -3.94 4.66
N ASN A 524 -18.06 -3.13 5.61
CA ASN A 524 -17.17 -3.56 6.69
C ASN A 524 -17.93 -3.65 8.02
N THR A 525 -17.41 -4.42 8.97
CA THR A 525 -17.92 -4.35 10.34
C THR A 525 -17.59 -2.97 10.92
N LEU A 526 -16.32 -2.57 10.90
CA LEU A 526 -15.87 -1.22 11.25
C LEU A 526 -15.18 -0.58 10.04
N GLY A 527 -15.57 0.65 9.66
CA GLY A 527 -14.97 1.39 8.56
C GLY A 527 -13.57 1.89 8.91
N PHE A 528 -13.50 3.02 9.62
CA PHE A 528 -12.24 3.60 10.10
C PHE A 528 -12.14 3.54 11.62
N VAL A 529 -11.03 2.99 12.12
CA VAL A 529 -10.81 2.69 13.55
C VAL A 529 -9.52 3.34 14.06
N PRO A 530 -9.52 4.66 14.34
CA PRO A 530 -8.39 5.33 14.95
C PRO A 530 -8.34 5.09 16.47
N GLU A 531 -7.23 4.56 16.96
CA GLU A 531 -7.05 4.27 18.39
C GLU A 531 -5.66 4.63 18.91
N TYR A 532 -5.60 5.25 20.08
CA TYR A 532 -4.35 5.55 20.80
C TYR A 532 -3.32 6.37 19.98
N SER A 533 -3.46 7.71 20.04
CA SER A 533 -2.51 8.78 19.62
C SER A 533 -2.05 8.85 18.15
N GLY A 534 -2.17 10.03 17.54
CA GLY A 534 -1.45 10.48 16.31
C GLY A 534 -2.20 11.63 15.63
N PRO A 535 -1.56 12.48 14.79
CA PRO A 535 -2.32 13.36 13.89
C PRO A 535 -2.79 12.54 12.68
N TRP A 536 -4.10 12.35 12.56
CA TRP A 536 -4.70 11.51 11.53
C TRP A 536 -5.79 12.28 10.80
N THR A 537 -5.84 12.12 9.48
CA THR A 537 -6.85 12.79 8.64
C THR A 537 -7.57 11.76 7.80
N ILE A 538 -8.89 11.76 7.86
CA ILE A 538 -9.75 11.15 6.85
C ILE A 538 -10.58 12.24 6.20
N GLN A 539 -10.46 12.38 4.89
CA GLN A 539 -11.13 13.44 4.16
C GLN A 539 -11.61 13.03 2.77
N ASN A 540 -12.59 13.77 2.25
CA ASN A 540 -13.19 13.56 0.92
C ASN A 540 -13.64 12.10 0.67
N SER A 541 -13.88 11.33 1.72
CA SER A 541 -14.05 9.88 1.65
C SER A 541 -15.51 9.48 1.87
N THR A 542 -15.89 8.32 1.36
CA THR A 542 -17.23 7.73 1.57
C THR A 542 -17.13 6.54 2.50
N LEU A 543 -17.85 6.58 3.62
CA LEU A 543 -17.96 5.49 4.59
C LEU A 543 -19.40 4.99 4.60
N GLN A 544 -19.66 3.86 3.95
CA GLN A 544 -21.03 3.41 3.73
C GLN A 544 -21.28 1.91 3.89
N ASN A 545 -22.49 1.52 4.30
CA ASN A 545 -22.87 0.12 4.48
C ASN A 545 -21.96 -0.62 5.47
N ASN A 546 -21.41 0.07 6.48
CA ASN A 546 -20.66 -0.56 7.55
C ASN A 546 -21.53 -0.73 8.80
N SER A 547 -21.10 -1.48 9.82
CA SER A 547 -21.79 -1.39 11.12
C SER A 547 -21.51 -0.03 11.76
N TYR A 548 -20.24 0.37 11.79
CA TYR A 548 -19.81 1.71 12.19
C TYR A 548 -19.06 2.37 11.04
N GLY A 549 -19.40 3.61 10.70
CA GLY A 549 -18.63 4.39 9.74
C GLY A 549 -17.24 4.68 10.31
N ILE A 550 -17.19 5.45 11.40
CA ILE A 550 -15.97 5.74 12.16
C ILE A 550 -16.17 5.29 13.61
N TYR A 551 -15.21 4.54 14.16
CA TYR A 551 -15.15 4.19 15.58
C TYR A 551 -13.79 4.61 16.15
N ALA A 552 -13.76 5.74 16.86
CA ALA A 552 -12.55 6.30 17.44
C ALA A 552 -12.47 6.02 18.95
N ASN A 553 -11.31 5.54 19.42
CA ASN A 553 -11.09 5.17 20.82
C ASN A 553 -9.79 5.80 21.37
N GLY A 554 -9.94 6.76 22.29
CA GLY A 554 -8.89 7.72 22.65
C GLY A 554 -8.18 7.51 23.98
N PHE A 555 -7.82 6.29 24.39
CA PHE A 555 -6.95 6.07 25.58
C PHE A 555 -5.54 6.67 25.39
N GLY A 556 -5.43 7.99 25.36
CA GLY A 556 -4.28 8.73 24.88
C GLY A 556 -4.83 10.02 24.27
N GLU A 557 -4.22 11.18 24.54
CA GLU A 557 -4.61 12.43 23.87
C GLU A 557 -4.82 12.12 22.39
N SER A 558 -6.02 12.35 21.88
CA SER A 558 -6.23 12.36 20.44
C SER A 558 -5.23 13.38 19.92
N GLY A 559 -4.13 12.89 19.34
CA GLY A 559 -3.47 13.65 18.32
C GLY A 559 -4.56 14.03 17.32
N ASP A 560 -4.46 15.24 16.81
CA ASP A 560 -5.40 15.88 15.92
C ASP A 560 -6.06 14.89 14.93
N LEU A 561 -7.29 14.42 15.26
CA LEU A 561 -8.08 13.55 14.40
C LEU A 561 -9.02 14.45 13.60
N TYR A 562 -8.74 14.57 12.30
CA TYR A 562 -9.52 15.36 11.37
C TYR A 562 -10.43 14.46 10.54
N ILE A 563 -11.74 14.71 10.64
CA ILE A 563 -12.79 14.05 9.86
C ILE A 563 -13.42 15.16 9.01
N LEU A 564 -12.97 15.30 7.76
CA LEU A 564 -13.29 16.47 6.95
C LEU A 564 -13.93 16.11 5.60
N SER A 565 -15.02 16.77 5.22
CA SER A 565 -15.59 16.61 3.86
C SER A 565 -15.95 15.16 3.48
N ASN A 566 -16.32 14.32 4.45
CA ASN A 566 -16.68 12.91 4.20
C ASN A 566 -18.19 12.73 3.99
N VAL A 567 -18.56 11.67 3.29
CA VAL A 567 -19.94 11.17 3.20
C VAL A 567 -20.05 9.89 4.03
N ILE A 568 -20.76 9.95 5.16
CA ILE A 568 -20.93 8.85 6.10
C ILE A 568 -22.40 8.45 6.09
N THR A 569 -22.72 7.33 5.45
CA THR A 569 -24.12 6.99 5.17
C THR A 569 -24.42 5.50 5.20
N GLN A 570 -25.67 5.10 5.49
CA GLN A 570 -26.10 3.70 5.46
C GLN A 570 -25.31 2.80 6.45
N ASN A 571 -24.72 3.37 7.50
CA ASN A 571 -24.05 2.57 8.53
C ASN A 571 -25.07 2.10 9.57
N SER A 572 -25.08 0.82 9.91
CA SER A 572 -26.21 0.20 10.62
C SER A 572 -26.27 0.48 12.12
N VAL A 573 -25.18 0.96 12.73
CA VAL A 573 -25.10 1.30 14.15
C VAL A 573 -24.88 2.79 14.33
N HIS A 574 -23.68 3.30 14.06
CA HIS A 574 -23.37 4.73 14.17
C HIS A 574 -22.65 5.23 12.92
N GLY A 575 -22.90 6.50 12.57
CA GLY A 575 -22.08 7.18 11.56
C GLY A 575 -20.66 7.40 12.08
N VAL A 576 -20.53 8.20 13.14
CA VAL A 576 -19.29 8.49 13.85
C VAL A 576 -19.49 8.20 15.33
N TYR A 577 -18.66 7.33 15.91
CA TYR A 577 -18.63 7.07 17.34
C TYR A 577 -17.27 7.47 17.92
N LEU A 578 -17.28 8.44 18.82
CA LEU A 578 -16.12 8.99 19.53
C LEU A 578 -16.19 8.58 20.99
N PHE A 579 -15.15 7.89 21.44
CA PHE A 579 -15.16 7.22 22.73
C PHE A 579 -13.83 7.37 23.47
N ASN A 580 -13.89 7.52 24.80
CA ASN A 580 -12.73 7.66 25.70
C ASN A 580 -11.83 8.85 25.39
N GLY A 581 -12.30 10.10 25.53
CA GLY A 581 -11.39 11.24 25.42
C GLY A 581 -11.02 11.66 24.00
N VAL A 582 -11.88 11.35 23.02
CA VAL A 582 -11.62 11.70 21.61
C VAL A 582 -12.20 13.08 21.29
N ASP A 583 -11.32 14.07 21.19
CA ASP A 583 -11.65 15.45 20.82
C ASP A 583 -11.35 15.68 19.33
N ALA A 584 -12.12 15.03 18.45
CA ALA A 584 -11.91 15.10 17.00
C ALA A 584 -12.41 16.42 16.38
N TYR A 585 -11.85 16.80 15.24
CA TYR A 585 -12.28 17.93 14.43
C TYR A 585 -13.16 17.44 13.27
N LEU A 586 -14.45 17.78 13.31
CA LEU A 586 -15.43 17.34 12.31
C LEU A 586 -15.92 18.56 11.54
N GLY A 587 -15.60 18.69 10.25
CA GLY A 587 -16.06 19.80 9.41
C GLY A 587 -16.47 19.36 8.02
N PHE A 588 -17.48 20.01 7.44
CA PHE A 588 -17.92 19.79 6.06
C PHE A 588 -18.43 18.36 5.75
N ASN A 589 -18.74 17.55 6.76
CA ASN A 589 -19.17 16.17 6.53
C ASN A 589 -20.67 16.09 6.21
N THR A 590 -21.07 15.12 5.40
CA THR A 590 -22.46 14.68 5.26
C THR A 590 -22.65 13.37 6.01
N ILE A 591 -23.43 13.37 7.08
CA ILE A 591 -23.70 12.22 7.96
C ILE A 591 -25.20 11.92 7.89
N THR A 592 -25.59 11.01 7.01
CA THR A 592 -26.99 10.81 6.65
C THR A 592 -27.42 9.36 6.53
N SER A 593 -28.67 9.05 6.85
CA SER A 593 -29.23 7.70 6.63
C SER A 593 -28.44 6.60 7.33
N ASN A 594 -27.83 6.91 8.48
CA ASN A 594 -27.23 5.92 9.36
C ASN A 594 -28.24 5.46 10.41
N CYS A 595 -27.81 4.49 11.21
CA CYS A 595 -28.55 3.90 12.31
C CYS A 595 -29.72 3.01 11.84
N THR A 596 -30.09 2.07 12.69
CA THR A 596 -31.23 1.16 12.50
C THR A 596 -32.30 1.33 13.56
N ASN A 597 -32.04 2.15 14.60
CA ASN A 597 -32.99 2.46 15.66
C ASN A 597 -32.63 3.74 16.42
N THR A 598 -33.64 4.33 17.06
CA THR A 598 -33.57 5.65 17.69
C THR A 598 -32.60 5.81 18.87
N THR A 599 -32.03 4.71 19.40
CA THR A 599 -31.02 4.79 20.48
C THR A 599 -29.61 5.10 19.99
N GLN A 600 -29.41 4.97 18.68
CA GLN A 600 -28.15 5.22 17.99
C GLN A 600 -28.05 6.69 17.54
N ALA A 601 -26.96 7.06 16.87
CA ALA A 601 -26.77 8.42 16.39
C ALA A 601 -25.88 8.54 15.16
N GLY A 602 -26.11 9.61 14.38
CA GLY A 602 -25.22 10.05 13.32
C GLY A 602 -23.82 10.35 13.86
N VAL A 603 -23.73 11.18 14.90
CA VAL A 603 -22.52 11.42 15.70
C VAL A 603 -22.79 11.08 17.15
N TYR A 604 -22.02 10.16 17.73
CA TYR A 604 -22.13 9.76 19.12
C TYR A 604 -20.83 10.05 19.87
N CYS A 605 -20.92 10.85 20.93
CA CYS A 605 -19.83 11.23 21.81
C CYS A 605 -20.06 10.60 23.18
N LYS A 606 -19.12 9.78 23.64
CA LYS A 606 -19.24 9.10 24.93
C LYS A 606 -17.93 9.10 25.70
N THR A 607 -18.03 9.21 27.02
CA THR A 607 -16.93 9.08 27.97
C THR A 607 -15.83 10.13 27.71
N ASN A 608 -16.14 11.36 28.09
CA ASN A 608 -15.24 12.52 28.02
C ASN A 608 -14.78 12.90 26.59
N SER A 609 -15.61 12.67 25.57
CA SER A 609 -15.24 12.93 24.17
C SER A 609 -15.91 14.23 23.67
N ASP A 610 -15.12 15.28 23.41
CA ASP A 610 -15.63 16.61 23.10
C ASP A 610 -15.19 17.06 21.69
N PRO A 611 -15.82 16.57 20.61
CA PRO A 611 -15.44 16.98 19.26
C PRO A 611 -15.72 18.47 18.98
N PHE A 612 -14.91 19.04 18.10
CA PHE A 612 -15.08 20.39 17.54
C PHE A 612 -15.90 20.32 16.26
N MET A 613 -17.12 20.88 16.31
CA MET A 613 -18.08 20.98 15.20
C MET A 613 -18.58 22.43 15.06
N ARG A 614 -17.63 23.37 14.92
CA ARG A 614 -17.92 24.82 14.91
C ARG A 614 -16.97 25.57 13.99
N SER A 615 -17.43 26.71 13.50
CA SER A 615 -16.64 27.68 12.75
C SER A 615 -15.82 28.58 13.67
N ILE A 616 -14.56 28.83 13.30
CA ILE A 616 -13.64 29.77 13.98
C ILE A 616 -13.02 30.68 12.93
N LYS A 617 -12.99 32.00 13.18
CA LYS A 617 -12.23 32.94 12.37
C LYS A 617 -11.13 33.70 13.11
N PRO A 618 -9.96 33.90 12.47
CA PRO A 618 -9.53 33.27 11.22
C PRO A 618 -9.29 31.76 11.41
N GLU A 619 -9.45 30.99 10.33
CA GLU A 619 -9.38 29.52 10.20
C GLU A 619 -8.51 28.74 11.22
N PRO A 620 -8.87 27.46 11.51
CA PRO A 620 -9.72 26.57 10.68
C PRO A 620 -11.20 26.49 11.10
N ASP A 621 -12.08 26.33 10.10
CA ASP A 621 -13.53 26.16 10.25
C ASP A 621 -13.88 24.66 10.31
N TYR A 622 -14.56 24.25 11.38
CA TYR A 622 -15.09 22.89 11.57
C TYR A 622 -16.62 22.88 11.67
N GLY A 623 -17.31 23.90 11.16
CA GLY A 623 -18.75 23.90 10.96
C GLY A 623 -19.15 23.21 9.64
N ASN A 624 -20.33 23.55 9.14
CA ASN A 624 -20.88 23.04 7.88
C ASN A 624 -21.00 21.50 7.82
N ASN A 625 -21.27 20.85 8.95
CA ASN A 625 -21.66 19.44 8.92
C ASN A 625 -23.16 19.32 8.61
N HIS A 626 -23.53 18.39 7.73
CA HIS A 626 -24.89 18.08 7.31
C HIS A 626 -25.28 16.75 7.96
N ILE A 627 -26.02 16.78 9.06
CA ILE A 627 -26.36 15.61 9.89
C ILE A 627 -27.88 15.43 9.86
N HIS A 628 -28.38 14.58 8.97
CA HIS A 628 -29.83 14.46 8.74
C HIS A 628 -30.26 13.04 8.37
N ASP A 629 -31.56 12.75 8.40
CA ASP A 629 -32.13 11.45 8.00
C ASP A 629 -31.52 10.22 8.72
N ASN A 630 -30.89 10.38 9.89
CA ASN A 630 -30.40 9.24 10.65
C ASN A 630 -31.57 8.64 11.46
N ASN A 631 -31.71 7.33 11.45
CA ASN A 631 -32.73 6.61 12.24
C ASN A 631 -32.24 6.49 13.69
N GLY A 632 -31.98 7.63 14.33
CA GLY A 632 -31.18 7.84 15.53
C GLY A 632 -31.15 9.33 15.85
N ALA A 633 -30.44 9.73 16.91
CA ALA A 633 -30.17 11.14 17.14
C ALA A 633 -29.21 11.71 16.07
N GLY A 634 -29.29 13.00 15.77
CA GLY A 634 -28.29 13.67 14.93
C GLY A 634 -26.92 13.66 15.63
N VAL A 635 -26.84 14.38 16.75
CA VAL A 635 -25.69 14.39 17.66
C VAL A 635 -26.12 13.89 19.04
N LYS A 636 -25.47 12.85 19.55
CA LYS A 636 -25.72 12.28 20.87
C LYS A 636 -24.50 12.44 21.77
N ALA A 637 -24.67 12.88 23.00
CA ALA A 637 -23.60 13.01 23.98
C ALA A 637 -24.00 12.44 25.34
N GLU A 638 -23.11 11.63 25.93
CA GLU A 638 -23.29 10.98 27.24
C GLU A 638 -21.95 10.84 27.98
N SER A 639 -22.03 10.51 29.28
CA SER A 639 -20.87 10.23 30.14
C SER A 639 -19.82 11.35 30.09
N ASN A 640 -20.22 12.56 30.50
CA ASN A 640 -19.37 13.75 30.56
C ASN A 640 -18.81 14.19 29.20
N SER A 641 -19.57 13.97 28.11
CA SER A 641 -19.21 14.45 26.77
C SER A 641 -20.04 15.68 26.42
N TYR A 642 -19.38 16.72 25.93
CA TYR A 642 -19.93 18.04 25.63
C TYR A 642 -19.42 18.54 24.26
N PRO A 643 -19.95 18.00 23.14
CA PRO A 643 -19.51 18.38 21.79
C PRO A 643 -19.71 19.88 21.55
N GLN A 644 -18.75 20.50 20.84
CA GLN A 644 -18.77 21.93 20.57
C GLN A 644 -19.50 22.23 19.26
N LEU A 645 -20.81 22.50 19.35
CA LEU A 645 -21.68 22.82 18.22
C LEU A 645 -21.83 24.32 17.94
N GLY A 646 -21.04 25.17 18.60
CA GLY A 646 -20.95 26.62 18.35
C GLY A 646 -21.78 27.51 19.26
N ARG A 647 -21.37 28.78 19.38
CA ARG A 647 -21.91 29.83 20.26
C ARG A 647 -21.96 31.20 19.56
N ASP A 648 -23.03 31.97 19.73
CA ASP A 648 -23.19 33.34 19.22
C ASP A 648 -22.43 34.36 20.07
N TYR A 649 -21.10 34.36 19.94
CA TYR A 649 -20.22 35.29 20.65
C TYR A 649 -19.65 36.38 19.71
N GLN A 650 -19.70 37.66 20.12
CA GLN A 650 -19.11 38.78 19.38
C GLN A 650 -17.91 39.38 20.14
N TYR A 651 -16.76 39.50 19.48
CA TYR A 651 -15.58 40.18 20.03
C TYR A 651 -14.98 41.18 19.03
N GLY A 652 -15.13 42.48 19.29
CA GLY A 652 -14.59 43.53 18.42
C GLY A 652 -15.21 43.51 17.00
N GLU A 653 -14.39 43.66 15.95
CA GLU A 653 -14.82 43.51 14.55
C GLU A 653 -14.84 42.05 14.06
N VAL A 654 -14.41 41.09 14.88
CA VAL A 654 -14.32 39.67 14.52
C VAL A 654 -15.52 38.93 15.12
N LYS A 655 -16.39 38.45 14.24
CA LYS A 655 -17.45 37.50 14.56
C LYS A 655 -16.88 36.08 14.48
N ASP A 656 -17.68 35.09 14.88
CA ASP A 656 -17.62 33.72 14.33
C ASP A 656 -16.98 32.65 15.25
N TYR A 657 -17.68 32.31 16.35
CA TYR A 657 -17.61 31.00 17.02
C TYR A 657 -18.88 30.17 16.74
N TYR A 658 -19.47 30.33 15.56
CA TYR A 658 -20.81 29.83 15.24
C TYR A 658 -20.82 28.35 14.89
N GLY A 659 -21.96 27.67 15.12
CA GLY A 659 -22.09 26.27 14.77
C GLY A 659 -22.02 26.04 13.27
N TYR A 660 -22.85 26.75 12.50
CA TYR A 660 -23.00 26.61 11.06
C TYR A 660 -23.20 25.17 10.59
N ASN A 661 -23.76 24.29 11.43
CA ASN A 661 -24.14 22.95 11.00
C ASN A 661 -25.61 22.92 10.59
N GLU A 662 -25.96 21.98 9.72
CA GLU A 662 -27.33 21.62 9.40
C GLU A 662 -27.64 20.29 10.09
N ILE A 663 -28.50 20.30 11.10
CA ILE A 663 -28.86 19.11 11.87
C ILE A 663 -30.38 19.03 11.93
N TYR A 664 -30.98 18.14 11.13
CA TYR A 664 -32.43 18.12 10.94
C TYR A 664 -32.94 16.76 10.45
N GLU A 665 -34.24 16.49 10.61
CA GLU A 665 -34.91 15.30 10.08
C GLU A 665 -34.26 13.98 10.55
N ASN A 666 -33.74 13.95 11.78
CA ASN A 666 -33.31 12.72 12.41
C ASN A 666 -34.49 12.07 13.18
N ASP A 667 -34.62 10.73 13.17
CA ASP A 667 -35.76 10.06 13.83
C ASP A 667 -35.69 10.13 15.37
N GLY A 668 -34.50 10.37 15.92
CA GLY A 668 -34.26 10.72 17.32
C GLY A 668 -34.21 12.23 17.55
N ALA A 669 -33.61 12.66 18.66
CA ALA A 669 -33.37 14.10 18.86
C ALA A 669 -32.25 14.60 17.91
N GLU A 670 -32.38 15.81 17.38
CA GLU A 670 -31.34 16.48 16.61
C GLU A 670 -30.08 16.65 17.46
N VAL A 671 -30.26 17.05 18.71
CA VAL A 671 -29.24 16.96 19.76
C VAL A 671 -29.81 16.24 20.98
N TYR A 672 -29.18 15.11 21.32
CA TYR A 672 -29.45 14.36 22.53
C TYR A 672 -28.33 14.62 23.55
N ASN A 673 -28.64 15.40 24.58
CA ASN A 673 -27.80 15.54 25.77
C ASN A 673 -28.29 14.56 26.86
N GLY A 674 -27.61 13.42 26.98
CA GLY A 674 -27.88 12.42 28.01
C GLY A 674 -27.11 12.64 29.30
N ASN A 675 -26.33 13.72 29.42
CA ASN A 675 -25.64 14.04 30.66
C ASN A 675 -26.64 14.52 31.73
N THR A 676 -26.36 14.18 32.99
CA THR A 676 -27.20 14.59 34.13
C THR A 676 -27.12 16.08 34.43
N SER A 677 -26.15 16.78 33.83
CA SER A 677 -25.80 18.17 34.10
C SER A 677 -24.97 18.73 32.93
N GLY A 678 -24.81 20.05 32.89
CA GLY A 678 -24.12 20.74 31.80
C GLY A 678 -24.99 20.91 30.55
N THR A 679 -24.73 21.98 29.81
CA THR A 679 -25.50 22.37 28.63
C THR A 679 -24.64 22.17 27.39
N ILE A 680 -25.18 21.52 26.37
CA ILE A 680 -24.56 21.51 25.04
C ILE A 680 -24.90 22.82 24.37
N VAL A 681 -23.88 23.61 24.05
CA VAL A 681 -24.03 24.89 23.35
C VAL A 681 -23.95 24.63 21.84
N ALA A 682 -25.07 24.88 21.18
CA ALA A 682 -25.36 24.58 19.78
C ALA A 682 -26.03 25.78 19.09
N GLU A 683 -25.59 26.99 19.41
CA GLU A 683 -26.12 28.20 18.81
C GLU A 683 -25.62 28.32 17.36
N ARG A 684 -26.40 29.05 16.55
CA ARG A 684 -26.10 29.35 15.14
C ARG A 684 -25.97 28.11 14.27
N ASN A 685 -26.75 27.07 14.57
CA ASN A 685 -27.01 25.93 13.67
C ASN A 685 -28.38 26.07 13.00
N TYR A 686 -28.54 25.39 11.87
CA TYR A 686 -29.81 25.27 11.15
C TYR A 686 -30.48 23.96 11.53
N TRP A 687 -31.74 24.06 11.96
CA TRP A 687 -32.51 22.91 12.45
C TRP A 687 -33.61 22.44 11.49
N ALA A 688 -33.93 23.21 10.43
CA ALA A 688 -35.14 23.17 9.57
C ALA A 688 -36.24 24.19 9.94
N ALA A 689 -37.38 24.20 9.24
CA ALA A 689 -38.39 25.28 9.34
C ALA A 689 -39.45 25.08 10.44
N ASN A 690 -39.49 23.91 11.10
CA ASN A 690 -40.61 23.51 11.96
C ASN A 690 -40.34 23.65 13.48
N HIS A 691 -39.14 24.07 13.90
CA HIS A 691 -38.63 24.05 15.30
C HIS A 691 -39.22 25.12 16.24
N ASN A 692 -40.18 25.93 15.78
CA ASN A 692 -40.76 27.04 16.56
C ASN A 692 -41.80 26.59 17.62
N GLN A 693 -41.84 25.31 18.01
CA GLN A 693 -42.77 24.79 19.02
C GLN A 693 -42.03 24.46 20.32
N VAL A 694 -42.53 24.95 21.47
CA VAL A 694 -41.93 24.71 22.81
C VAL A 694 -42.89 23.85 23.66
N PRO A 695 -42.43 22.78 24.33
CA PRO A 695 -41.07 22.20 24.28
C PRO A 695 -40.79 21.56 22.92
N ASN A 696 -39.60 21.80 22.38
CA ASN A 696 -39.23 21.33 21.06
C ASN A 696 -38.90 19.83 21.12
N PRO A 697 -39.67 18.93 20.49
CA PRO A 697 -39.42 17.49 20.51
C PRO A 697 -38.06 17.11 19.87
N ASP A 698 -37.44 18.04 19.15
CA ASP A 698 -36.21 17.84 18.40
C ASP A 698 -34.94 17.91 19.27
N PHE A 699 -35.05 18.30 20.55
CA PHE A 699 -33.92 18.33 21.49
C PHE A 699 -34.22 17.53 22.76
N TYR A 700 -33.23 16.79 23.26
CA TYR A 700 -33.32 16.08 24.52
C TYR A 700 -32.25 16.56 25.50
N GLY A 701 -32.65 16.81 26.75
CA GLY A 701 -31.77 17.33 27.79
C GLY A 701 -31.50 18.84 27.68
N SER A 702 -30.45 19.33 28.37
CA SER A 702 -30.09 20.75 28.36
C SER A 702 -29.28 21.09 27.11
N VAL A 703 -29.88 21.81 26.16
CA VAL A 703 -29.25 22.26 24.92
C VAL A 703 -29.56 23.74 24.72
N ASP A 704 -28.51 24.55 24.56
CA ASP A 704 -28.64 25.96 24.20
C ASP A 704 -28.46 26.13 22.69
N TYR A 705 -29.56 26.36 21.98
CA TYR A 705 -29.61 26.39 20.52
C TYR A 705 -30.02 27.77 19.97
N ILE A 706 -30.16 28.77 20.85
CA ILE A 706 -30.62 30.12 20.49
C ILE A 706 -29.45 31.11 20.60
N PRO A 707 -29.18 31.90 19.55
CA PRO A 707 -29.96 32.03 18.32
C PRO A 707 -29.68 30.92 17.30
N TYR A 708 -30.72 30.40 16.65
CA TYR A 708 -30.59 29.46 15.53
C TYR A 708 -30.51 30.18 14.17
N LEU A 709 -30.15 29.46 13.11
CA LEU A 709 -30.15 30.00 11.73
C LEU A 709 -31.55 29.91 11.11
N GLY A 710 -32.01 31.01 10.50
CA GLY A 710 -33.31 31.07 9.81
C GLY A 710 -33.37 30.35 8.46
N GLY A 711 -32.26 29.73 8.04
CA GLY A 711 -32.11 28.96 6.81
C GLY A 711 -30.77 28.23 6.80
N PRO A 712 -30.55 27.31 5.83
CA PRO A 712 -29.26 26.65 5.66
C PRO A 712 -28.14 27.68 5.54
N PRO A 713 -26.93 27.40 6.06
CA PRO A 713 -25.76 28.27 5.90
C PRO A 713 -25.49 28.55 4.42
N THR A 714 -25.92 29.70 3.91
CA THR A 714 -25.68 30.16 2.52
C THR A 714 -24.78 31.39 2.53
N GLY A 715 -23.54 31.19 2.97
CA GLY A 715 -22.59 32.29 3.17
C GLY A 715 -22.87 33.14 4.40
N LEU A 716 -21.81 33.78 4.91
CA LEU A 716 -21.78 34.48 6.20
C LEU A 716 -22.59 35.79 6.16
N ALA A 717 -23.80 35.83 6.74
CA ALA A 717 -24.40 37.10 7.19
C ALA A 717 -25.58 37.01 8.19
N SER A 718 -25.33 37.66 9.34
CA SER A 718 -26.21 38.51 10.17
C SER A 718 -27.23 37.90 11.17
N ILE A 719 -27.36 38.63 12.29
CA ILE A 719 -27.59 38.20 13.67
C ILE A 719 -28.91 38.78 14.19
N PHE A 720 -29.63 38.03 15.03
CA PHE A 720 -30.69 38.53 15.91
C PHE A 720 -30.43 38.09 17.37
N PRO A 721 -30.82 38.89 18.39
CA PRO A 721 -30.54 38.61 19.80
C PRO A 721 -31.67 37.85 20.56
N SER A 722 -31.24 37.21 21.66
CA SER A 722 -31.93 36.35 22.64
C SER A 722 -32.84 37.10 23.65
N PRO A 723 -33.68 36.38 24.44
CA PRO A 723 -33.39 36.32 25.89
C PRO A 723 -33.67 35.01 26.65
N ASP A 724 -32.87 34.85 27.72
CA ASP A 724 -33.05 34.26 29.06
C ASP A 724 -33.10 32.73 29.30
N MET A 725 -32.07 32.24 30.03
CA MET A 725 -32.07 30.97 30.77
C MET A 725 -31.95 31.21 32.29
N ASN A 726 -32.68 30.41 33.05
CA ASN A 726 -32.94 30.58 34.48
C ASN A 726 -31.96 29.76 35.34
N THR A 727 -31.62 30.30 36.51
CA THR A 727 -30.52 29.91 37.41
C THR A 727 -30.87 28.79 38.40
N GLN A 728 -30.00 27.78 38.56
CA GLN A 728 -29.61 27.14 39.85
C GLN A 728 -28.58 26.00 39.65
N ALA A 729 -27.31 26.34 39.40
CA ALA A 729 -26.12 25.46 39.50
C ALA A 729 -24.85 26.34 39.59
N ILE A 730 -23.67 25.80 39.89
CA ILE A 730 -22.41 26.55 39.65
C ILE A 730 -22.39 26.92 38.18
N ASP A 731 -22.35 28.21 37.92
CA ASP A 731 -22.39 28.72 36.56
C ASP A 731 -20.97 28.78 35.98
N PHE A 732 -20.63 27.76 35.18
CA PHE A 732 -19.39 27.74 34.41
C PHE A 732 -19.46 28.61 33.14
N GLU A 733 -20.58 29.26 32.84
CA GLU A 733 -20.75 30.08 31.63
C GLU A 733 -19.71 31.19 31.54
N ALA A 734 -19.36 31.83 32.66
CA ALA A 734 -18.35 32.86 32.69
C ALA A 734 -16.95 32.32 32.32
N ALA A 735 -16.61 31.10 32.78
CA ALA A 735 -15.34 30.46 32.44
C ALA A 735 -15.32 30.00 30.98
N PHE A 736 -16.45 29.43 30.51
CA PHE A 736 -16.61 29.01 29.13
C PHE A 736 -16.58 30.19 28.16
N ALA A 737 -17.19 31.32 28.51
CA ALA A 737 -17.12 32.55 27.72
C ALA A 737 -15.68 33.07 27.61
N LEU A 738 -14.86 32.94 28.65
CA LEU A 738 -13.43 33.29 28.61
C LEU A 738 -12.63 32.30 27.75
N GLU A 739 -12.96 31.00 27.80
CA GLU A 739 -12.35 29.97 26.93
C GLU A 739 -12.56 30.33 25.45
N LEU A 740 -13.80 30.69 25.09
CA LEU A 740 -14.15 31.11 23.73
C LEU A 740 -13.54 32.45 23.32
N GLN A 741 -13.10 33.29 24.27
CA GLN A 741 -12.37 34.53 24.00
C GLN A 741 -10.87 34.31 23.73
N ASP A 742 -10.41 33.06 23.69
CA ASP A 742 -8.99 32.71 23.69
C ASP A 742 -8.23 33.28 24.91
N GLN A 743 -8.95 33.65 25.97
CA GLN A 743 -8.39 34.06 27.26
C GLN A 743 -8.11 32.82 28.11
N LEU A 744 -7.43 31.86 27.52
CA LEU A 744 -7.34 30.49 28.01
C LEU A 744 -6.77 30.41 29.43
N GLN A 745 -5.81 31.26 29.79
CA GLN A 745 -5.26 31.28 31.15
C GLN A 745 -6.28 31.78 32.19
N THR A 746 -7.01 32.86 31.88
CA THR A 746 -8.04 33.41 32.78
C THR A 746 -9.23 32.47 32.88
N ALA A 747 -9.61 31.83 31.77
CA ALA A 747 -10.63 30.78 31.74
C ALA A 747 -10.23 29.61 32.62
N ALA A 748 -9.01 29.08 32.46
CA ALA A 748 -8.47 28.00 33.28
C ALA A 748 -8.48 28.34 34.78
N ASP A 749 -8.02 29.54 35.16
CA ASP A 749 -8.01 29.99 36.54
C ASP A 749 -9.44 30.05 37.13
N LEU A 750 -10.41 30.49 36.33
CA LEU A 750 -11.81 30.57 36.76
C LEU A 750 -12.45 29.18 36.86
N TYR A 751 -12.23 28.30 35.89
CA TYR A 751 -12.68 26.90 35.95
C TYR A 751 -12.16 26.21 37.22
N ALA A 752 -10.84 26.28 37.47
CA ALA A 752 -10.23 25.67 38.65
C ALA A 752 -10.83 26.23 39.95
N LYS A 753 -11.00 27.56 40.03
CA LYS A 753 -11.62 28.20 41.20
C LYS A 753 -13.05 27.74 41.43
N LEU A 754 -13.86 27.63 40.37
CA LEU A 754 -15.26 27.21 40.46
C LEU A 754 -15.37 25.74 40.89
N LEU A 755 -14.56 24.85 40.30
CA LEU A 755 -14.47 23.43 40.68
C LEU A 755 -14.10 23.25 42.17
N GLU A 756 -13.17 24.06 42.69
CA GLU A 756 -12.80 23.99 44.11
C GLU A 756 -13.88 24.56 45.06
N SER A 757 -14.79 25.40 44.56
CA SER A 757 -15.77 26.12 45.38
C SER A 757 -17.00 25.28 45.76
N ASP A 758 -17.47 24.42 44.87
CA ASP A 758 -18.51 23.44 45.15
C ASP A 758 -18.23 22.13 44.38
N ARG A 759 -17.73 21.15 45.15
CA ARG A 759 -17.07 19.93 44.66
C ARG A 759 -18.04 18.75 44.50
N MET A 760 -19.29 18.97 44.87
CA MET A 760 -20.38 18.00 44.77
C MET A 760 -21.41 18.41 43.71
N ALA A 761 -21.21 19.56 43.05
CA ALA A 761 -22.09 19.99 41.99
C ALA A 761 -22.15 18.94 40.88
N ASP A 762 -23.34 18.69 40.37
CA ASP A 762 -23.56 17.64 39.40
C ASP A 762 -22.84 17.92 38.07
N ASN A 763 -22.41 19.16 37.80
CA ASN A 763 -21.76 19.64 36.56
C ASN A 763 -20.23 19.76 36.62
N VAL A 764 -19.56 19.19 37.62
CA VAL A 764 -18.08 19.25 37.72
C VAL A 764 -17.37 18.65 36.51
N GLY A 765 -17.91 17.59 35.88
CA GLY A 765 -17.36 17.04 34.63
C GLY A 765 -17.25 18.06 33.49
N PHE A 766 -18.27 18.93 33.30
CA PHE A 766 -18.22 20.02 32.32
C PHE A 766 -17.08 21.01 32.63
N GLY A 767 -16.93 21.37 33.91
CA GLY A 767 -15.88 22.28 34.34
C GLY A 767 -14.47 21.69 34.18
N ILE A 768 -14.30 20.38 34.44
CA ILE A 768 -13.04 19.67 34.18
C ILE A 768 -12.74 19.69 32.68
N SER A 769 -13.71 19.33 31.84
CA SER A 769 -13.54 19.33 30.38
C SER A 769 -13.09 20.71 29.85
N GLY A 770 -13.73 21.80 30.28
CA GLY A 770 -13.32 23.16 29.93
C GLY A 770 -11.92 23.54 30.42
N LEU A 771 -11.57 23.17 31.66
CA LEU A 771 -10.23 23.36 32.20
C LEU A 771 -9.16 22.64 31.38
N LEU A 772 -9.42 21.38 31.00
CA LEU A 772 -8.51 20.56 30.21
C LEU A 772 -8.33 21.12 28.79
N ARG A 773 -9.40 21.60 28.15
CA ARG A 773 -9.31 22.29 26.85
C ARG A 773 -8.47 23.57 26.94
N CYS A 774 -8.62 24.37 28.00
CA CYS A 774 -7.78 25.54 28.23
C CYS A 774 -6.29 25.16 28.38
N TYR A 775 -5.99 24.11 29.17
CA TYR A 775 -4.62 23.63 29.33
C TYR A 775 -4.02 23.13 28.01
N LYS A 776 -4.81 22.45 27.17
CA LYS A 776 -4.40 22.03 25.82
C LYS A 776 -4.06 23.23 24.94
N GLY A 777 -4.95 24.22 24.87
CA GLY A 777 -4.74 25.42 24.04
C GLY A 777 -3.56 26.28 24.51
N LEU A 778 -3.26 26.29 25.81
CA LEU A 778 -2.07 26.94 26.37
C LEU A 778 -0.75 26.18 26.14
N GLY A 779 -0.79 24.98 25.54
CA GLY A 779 0.38 24.10 25.41
C GLY A 779 0.86 23.51 26.75
N ARG A 780 0.00 23.50 27.79
CA ARG A 780 0.31 23.04 29.15
C ARG A 780 -0.13 21.60 29.42
N ARG A 781 -0.03 20.74 28.39
CA ARG A 781 -0.47 19.33 28.45
C ARG A 781 0.23 18.52 29.53
N SER A 782 1.51 18.81 29.81
CA SER A 782 2.28 18.19 30.90
C SER A 782 1.68 18.40 32.29
N ASP A 783 0.87 19.45 32.46
CA ASP A 783 0.32 19.85 33.75
C ASP A 783 -1.04 19.16 34.03
N ILE A 784 -1.65 18.51 33.03
CA ILE A 784 -2.99 17.90 33.15
C ILE A 784 -3.01 16.75 34.15
N VAL A 785 -2.08 15.79 34.02
CA VAL A 785 -2.04 14.63 34.92
C VAL A 785 -1.79 15.07 36.38
N PRO A 786 -0.78 15.91 36.69
CA PRO A 786 -0.60 16.45 38.05
C PRO A 786 -1.83 17.19 38.60
N LEU A 787 -2.53 17.95 37.76
CA LEU A 787 -3.74 18.68 38.14
C LEU A 787 -4.88 17.73 38.56
N LEU A 788 -5.16 16.70 37.75
CA LEU A 788 -6.21 15.73 38.05
C LEU A 788 -5.85 14.89 39.29
N ASP A 789 -4.59 14.47 39.41
CA ASP A 789 -4.09 13.78 40.60
C ASP A 789 -4.26 14.65 41.87
N ASP A 790 -4.02 15.97 41.79
CA ASP A 790 -4.24 16.91 42.90
C ASP A 790 -5.71 16.99 43.32
N PHE A 791 -6.65 17.06 42.38
CA PHE A 791 -8.08 17.04 42.69
C PHE A 791 -8.51 15.73 43.37
N ILE A 792 -8.01 14.59 42.90
CA ILE A 792 -8.31 13.28 43.49
C ILE A 792 -7.77 13.20 44.92
N LEU A 793 -6.55 13.67 45.17
CA LEU A 793 -5.87 13.60 46.46
C LEU A 793 -6.42 14.59 47.49
N ARG A 794 -6.69 15.84 47.09
CA ARG A 794 -7.17 16.89 48.00
C ARG A 794 -8.65 16.75 48.32
N PHE A 795 -9.45 16.20 47.41
CA PHE A 795 -10.90 16.14 47.53
C PHE A 795 -11.47 14.71 47.40
N PRO A 796 -10.97 13.73 48.17
CA PRO A 796 -11.42 12.35 48.03
C PRO A 796 -12.92 12.20 48.36
N LYS A 797 -13.60 11.27 47.68
CA LYS A 797 -15.05 11.00 47.83
C LYS A 797 -15.97 12.18 47.45
N THR A 798 -15.51 13.04 46.55
CA THR A 798 -16.34 14.10 45.93
C THR A 798 -16.67 13.75 44.49
N ALA A 799 -17.70 14.39 43.91
CA ALA A 799 -17.99 14.26 42.48
C ALA A 799 -16.79 14.72 41.64
N LEU A 800 -16.13 15.82 42.06
CA LEU A 800 -14.90 16.32 41.45
C LEU A 800 -13.81 15.26 41.36
N ALA A 801 -13.55 14.51 42.44
CA ALA A 801 -12.52 13.47 42.44
C ALA A 801 -12.90 12.27 41.57
N ALA A 802 -14.18 11.88 41.53
CA ALA A 802 -14.64 10.78 40.69
C ALA A 802 -14.52 11.13 39.19
N ASP A 803 -14.98 12.33 38.80
CA ASP A 803 -14.86 12.78 37.41
C ASP A 803 -13.39 13.07 37.04
N ALA A 804 -12.57 13.64 37.94
CA ALA A 804 -11.15 13.83 37.69
C ALA A 804 -10.43 12.49 37.49
N GLN A 805 -10.81 11.46 38.27
CA GLN A 805 -10.32 10.10 38.06
C GLN A 805 -10.73 9.59 36.68
N ASP A 806 -11.98 9.75 36.27
CA ASP A 806 -12.44 9.30 34.95
C ASP A 806 -11.75 10.01 33.78
N HIS A 807 -11.59 11.34 33.87
CA HIS A 807 -10.90 12.14 32.87
C HIS A 807 -9.40 11.83 32.81
N SER A 808 -8.79 11.34 33.89
CA SER A 808 -7.34 11.08 33.93
C SER A 808 -6.90 9.90 33.07
N LEU A 809 -7.78 8.91 32.82
CA LEU A 809 -7.45 7.67 32.11
C LEU A 809 -6.76 7.91 30.75
N PRO A 810 -7.33 8.69 29.82
CA PRO A 810 -6.69 8.95 28.52
C PRO A 810 -5.34 9.66 28.66
N TYR A 811 -5.21 10.63 29.58
CA TYR A 811 -3.94 11.36 29.75
C TYR A 811 -2.85 10.49 30.38
N LEU A 812 -3.19 9.64 31.35
CA LEU A 812 -2.24 8.70 31.95
C LEU A 812 -1.67 7.74 30.91
N VAL A 813 -2.51 7.23 30.00
CA VAL A 813 -2.02 6.40 28.90
C VAL A 813 -1.13 7.20 27.95
N SER A 814 -1.50 8.44 27.61
CA SER A 814 -0.73 9.29 26.70
C SER A 814 0.73 9.52 27.16
N VAL A 815 0.96 9.57 28.48
CA VAL A 815 2.30 9.74 29.08
C VAL A 815 2.95 8.41 29.46
N GLY A 816 2.41 7.28 29.01
CA GLY A 816 2.94 5.93 29.26
C GLY A 816 2.67 5.37 30.67
N ARG A 817 1.85 6.04 31.50
CA ARG A 817 1.46 5.60 32.85
C ARG A 817 0.25 4.65 32.81
N VAL A 818 0.36 3.58 32.01
CA VAL A 818 -0.74 2.62 31.78
C VAL A 818 -1.18 1.91 33.07
N ASP A 819 -0.24 1.61 33.98
CA ASP A 819 -0.57 0.97 35.27
C ASP A 819 -1.44 1.86 36.16
N ASP A 820 -1.18 3.17 36.18
CA ASP A 820 -1.97 4.12 36.95
C ASP A 820 -3.36 4.31 36.32
N ALA A 821 -3.44 4.36 34.98
CA ALA A 821 -4.70 4.38 34.25
C ALA A 821 -5.55 3.14 34.59
N LEU A 822 -4.94 1.96 34.62
CA LEU A 822 -5.61 0.72 34.98
C LEU A 822 -6.08 0.71 36.44
N ALA A 823 -5.27 1.22 37.37
CA ALA A 823 -5.66 1.37 38.77
C ALA A 823 -6.89 2.29 38.91
N HIS A 824 -6.92 3.39 38.16
CA HIS A 824 -8.06 4.31 38.14
C HIS A 824 -9.32 3.65 37.54
N ALA A 825 -9.17 2.93 36.42
CA ALA A 825 -10.26 2.20 35.77
C ALA A 825 -10.90 1.14 36.69
N LEU A 826 -10.09 0.38 37.43
CA LEU A 826 -10.58 -0.63 38.37
C LEU A 826 -11.38 -0.02 39.52
N VAL A 827 -10.97 1.14 40.02
CA VAL A 827 -11.73 1.87 41.05
C VAL A 827 -13.09 2.31 40.49
N LEU A 828 -13.13 2.88 39.29
CA LEU A 828 -14.36 3.32 38.63
C LEU A 828 -15.30 2.15 38.33
N LEU A 829 -14.78 1.03 37.82
CA LEU A 829 -15.53 -0.20 37.62
C LEU A 829 -16.14 -0.70 38.93
N GLN A 830 -15.35 -0.75 40.00
CA GLN A 830 -15.82 -1.23 41.30
C GLN A 830 -16.92 -0.33 41.89
N GLN A 831 -16.84 0.98 41.69
CA GLN A 831 -17.87 1.94 42.12
C GLN A 831 -19.18 1.79 41.32
N ASN A 832 -19.10 1.34 40.07
CA ASN A 832 -20.24 1.29 39.13
C ASN A 832 -20.72 -0.13 38.77
N ARG A 833 -20.29 -1.16 39.49
CA ARG A 833 -20.59 -2.60 39.31
C ARG A 833 -22.09 -3.02 39.25
N ASN A 834 -23.02 -2.09 39.49
CA ASN A 834 -24.47 -2.33 39.44
C ASN A 834 -25.23 -1.21 38.68
N ALA A 835 -24.51 -0.27 38.07
CA ALA A 835 -25.12 0.78 37.26
C ALA A 835 -25.32 0.24 35.84
N ALA A 836 -26.54 -0.16 35.50
CA ALA A 836 -26.82 -0.87 34.23
C ALA A 836 -26.41 -0.06 32.97
N ASP A 837 -26.40 1.27 33.08
CA ASP A 837 -26.02 2.24 32.06
C ASP A 837 -24.50 2.50 31.98
N LYS A 838 -23.75 2.31 33.07
CA LYS A 838 -22.31 2.63 33.17
C LYS A 838 -21.38 1.43 33.29
N GLU A 839 -21.83 0.33 33.91
CA GLU A 839 -21.03 -0.87 34.07
C GLU A 839 -20.47 -1.42 32.75
N PRO A 840 -21.24 -1.53 31.63
CA PRO A 840 -20.69 -2.08 30.40
C PRO A 840 -19.55 -1.24 29.81
N ASP A 841 -19.61 0.09 29.97
CA ASP A 841 -18.54 1.01 29.60
C ASP A 841 -17.26 0.71 30.39
N TYR A 842 -17.34 0.73 31.73
CA TYR A 842 -16.17 0.49 32.57
C TYR A 842 -15.59 -0.91 32.43
N LEU A 843 -16.41 -1.93 32.13
CA LEU A 843 -15.95 -3.27 31.78
C LEU A 843 -15.11 -3.24 30.51
N PHE A 844 -15.65 -2.67 29.43
CA PHE A 844 -14.96 -2.56 28.14
C PHE A 844 -13.66 -1.75 28.25
N ARG A 845 -13.70 -0.63 28.97
CA ARG A 845 -12.54 0.24 29.18
C ARG A 845 -11.42 -0.44 29.95
N THR A 846 -11.77 -1.10 31.04
CA THR A 846 -10.79 -1.83 31.87
C THR A 846 -10.19 -2.98 31.08
N ALA A 847 -11.00 -3.71 30.30
CA ALA A 847 -10.52 -4.76 29.41
C ALA A 847 -9.55 -4.21 28.35
N SER A 848 -9.89 -3.09 27.72
CA SER A 848 -9.05 -2.40 26.73
C SER A 848 -7.69 -1.99 27.31
N LEU A 849 -7.66 -1.48 28.54
CA LEU A 849 -6.40 -1.14 29.24
C LEU A 849 -5.55 -2.37 29.56
N TYR A 850 -6.16 -3.51 29.90
CA TYR A 850 -5.44 -4.77 30.05
C TYR A 850 -4.87 -5.25 28.71
N VAL A 851 -5.62 -5.14 27.60
CA VAL A 851 -5.10 -5.45 26.25
C VAL A 851 -3.91 -4.56 25.92
N LEU A 852 -4.04 -3.25 26.17
CA LEU A 852 -2.96 -2.28 26.01
C LEU A 852 -1.71 -2.67 26.80
N LYS A 853 -1.85 -2.91 28.11
CA LYS A 853 -0.75 -3.32 28.99
C LYS A 853 -0.08 -4.62 28.54
N SER A 854 -0.88 -5.56 28.03
CA SER A 854 -0.35 -6.83 27.51
C SER A 854 0.50 -6.67 26.25
N GLN A 855 0.37 -5.55 25.52
CA GLN A 855 0.92 -5.36 24.16
C GLN A 855 0.52 -6.49 23.20
N GLY A 856 -0.65 -7.10 23.40
CA GLY A 856 -1.12 -8.25 22.63
C GLY A 856 -0.38 -9.57 22.92
N LYS A 857 0.42 -9.65 23.99
CA LYS A 857 1.14 -10.87 24.39
C LYS A 857 0.29 -11.71 25.35
N THR A 858 0.43 -13.03 25.25
CA THR A 858 -0.21 -13.98 26.18
C THR A 858 0.31 -13.80 27.60
N GLY A 859 -0.58 -13.78 28.59
CA GLY A 859 -0.22 -13.61 30.01
C GLY A 859 -1.42 -13.24 30.87
N ASN A 860 -1.17 -12.94 32.14
CA ASN A 860 -2.23 -12.62 33.11
C ASN A 860 -3.06 -11.40 32.70
N ASP A 861 -2.43 -10.37 32.13
CA ASP A 861 -3.15 -9.17 31.68
C ASP A 861 -4.13 -9.49 30.54
N LEU A 862 -3.72 -10.28 29.55
CA LEU A 862 -4.63 -10.72 28.49
C LEU A 862 -5.75 -11.60 29.03
N THR A 863 -5.46 -12.52 29.97
CA THR A 863 -6.47 -13.33 30.64
C THR A 863 -7.50 -12.47 31.38
N ASN A 864 -7.05 -11.41 32.06
CA ASN A 864 -7.92 -10.46 32.75
C ASN A 864 -8.80 -9.69 31.76
N ALA A 865 -8.23 -9.22 30.64
CA ALA A 865 -9.00 -8.56 29.58
C ALA A 865 -10.12 -9.45 29.05
N LEU A 866 -9.79 -10.70 28.71
CA LEU A 866 -10.75 -11.66 28.19
C LEU A 866 -11.83 -12.01 29.20
N GLY A 867 -11.51 -12.11 30.49
CA GLY A 867 -12.48 -12.32 31.55
C GLY A 867 -13.49 -11.17 31.67
N LEU A 868 -13.03 -9.93 31.53
CA LEU A 868 -13.91 -8.75 31.54
C LEU A 868 -14.77 -8.65 30.28
N TYR A 869 -14.22 -8.97 29.11
CA TYR A 869 -15.02 -9.07 27.88
C TYR A 869 -16.08 -10.17 27.98
N GLN A 870 -15.75 -11.33 28.55
CA GLN A 870 -16.74 -12.39 28.76
C GLN A 870 -17.88 -11.92 29.66
N GLU A 871 -17.54 -11.28 30.78
CA GLU A 871 -18.54 -10.77 31.70
C GLU A 871 -19.46 -9.73 31.04
N LEU A 872 -18.88 -8.83 30.23
CA LEU A 872 -19.62 -7.87 29.44
C LEU A 872 -20.59 -8.53 28.45
N LEU A 873 -20.13 -9.56 27.73
CA LEU A 873 -20.94 -10.33 26.78
C LEU A 873 -22.08 -11.08 27.48
N GLU A 874 -21.85 -11.62 28.68
CA GLU A 874 -22.84 -12.37 29.46
C GLU A 874 -23.90 -11.48 30.09
N LYS A 875 -23.49 -10.35 30.70
CA LYS A 875 -24.39 -9.46 31.43
C LYS A 875 -25.10 -8.43 30.54
N PHE A 876 -24.45 -7.98 29.48
CA PHE A 876 -24.87 -6.83 28.68
C PHE A 876 -24.86 -7.11 27.17
N ALA A 877 -25.35 -8.29 26.78
CA ALA A 877 -25.36 -8.76 25.39
C ALA A 877 -26.00 -7.80 24.37
N SER A 878 -26.91 -6.91 24.82
CA SER A 878 -27.58 -5.90 23.99
C SER A 878 -26.87 -4.53 23.96
N SER A 879 -25.76 -4.36 24.68
CA SER A 879 -25.01 -3.10 24.69
C SER A 879 -24.11 -2.96 23.46
N ASP A 880 -23.87 -1.72 23.02
CA ASP A 880 -22.90 -1.44 21.95
C ASP A 880 -21.50 -1.99 22.29
N PHE A 881 -21.15 -1.99 23.58
CA PHE A 881 -19.89 -2.52 24.09
C PHE A 881 -19.77 -4.04 23.96
N ALA A 882 -20.87 -4.80 24.02
CA ALA A 882 -20.84 -6.24 23.78
C ALA A 882 -20.45 -6.53 22.32
N PHE A 883 -20.97 -5.76 21.36
CA PHE A 883 -20.55 -5.87 19.96
C PHE A 883 -19.06 -5.55 19.79
N LEU A 884 -18.58 -4.44 20.36
CA LEU A 884 -17.17 -4.05 20.29
C LEU A 884 -16.25 -5.06 20.98
N ALA A 885 -16.67 -5.61 22.12
CA ALA A 885 -15.93 -6.65 22.84
C ALA A 885 -15.79 -7.92 22.01
N GLN A 886 -16.86 -8.32 21.30
CA GLN A 886 -16.81 -9.47 20.40
C GLN A 886 -15.80 -9.24 19.28
N VAL A 887 -15.80 -8.04 18.68
CA VAL A 887 -14.84 -7.65 17.63
C VAL A 887 -13.40 -7.71 18.16
N GLU A 888 -13.13 -7.20 19.37
CA GLU A 888 -11.80 -7.28 20.00
C GLU A 888 -11.38 -8.73 20.30
N VAL A 889 -12.27 -9.54 20.87
CA VAL A 889 -11.97 -10.95 21.21
C VAL A 889 -11.63 -11.77 19.96
N GLU A 890 -12.39 -11.61 18.87
CA GLU A 890 -12.12 -12.29 17.60
C GLU A 890 -10.72 -11.97 17.05
N GLN A 891 -10.31 -10.72 17.20
CA GLN A 891 -9.02 -10.23 16.71
C GLN A 891 -7.83 -10.67 17.55
N LEU A 892 -8.04 -10.90 18.86
CA LEU A 892 -7.03 -11.49 19.74
C LEU A 892 -6.78 -12.97 19.43
N GLY A 893 -7.59 -13.59 18.56
CA GLY A 893 -7.35 -14.94 18.02
C GLY A 893 -7.52 -16.06 19.04
N VAL A 894 -8.28 -15.83 20.10
CA VAL A 894 -8.46 -16.80 21.19
C VAL A 894 -9.63 -17.73 20.90
N SER A 895 -9.33 -18.99 20.56
CA SER A 895 -10.34 -20.03 20.31
C SER A 895 -11.07 -20.43 21.59
N GLY A 896 -12.40 -20.55 21.56
CA GLY A 896 -13.21 -21.08 22.67
C GLY A 896 -14.10 -20.06 23.38
N PHE A 897 -14.05 -18.79 23.00
CA PHE A 897 -15.05 -17.78 23.38
C PHE A 897 -16.28 -17.96 22.50
N ALA A 898 -17.21 -18.80 22.95
CA ALA A 898 -18.48 -19.03 22.27
C ALA A 898 -19.55 -18.07 22.79
N LYS A 899 -20.26 -17.46 21.84
CA LYS A 899 -21.54 -16.76 21.96
C LYS A 899 -22.42 -17.34 23.10
N ALA A 900 -22.66 -16.56 24.17
CA ALA A 900 -23.98 -16.61 24.78
C ALA A 900 -24.88 -15.86 23.82
N ALA A 901 -25.64 -16.60 23.00
CA ALA A 901 -26.54 -15.97 22.05
C ALA A 901 -27.58 -15.16 22.84
N PRO A 902 -27.70 -13.83 22.66
CA PRO A 902 -29.05 -13.33 22.54
C PRO A 902 -29.64 -14.04 21.32
N GLU A 903 -30.92 -14.40 21.39
CA GLU A 903 -31.68 -14.82 20.22
C GLU A 903 -31.76 -13.65 19.21
N THR A 904 -30.65 -13.45 18.51
CA THR A 904 -30.49 -12.75 17.26
C THR A 904 -29.54 -13.60 16.42
N SER A 905 -29.85 -14.89 16.28
CA SER A 905 -29.83 -15.40 14.91
C SER A 905 -30.79 -14.50 14.16
N LEU A 906 -30.29 -13.64 13.28
CA LEU A 906 -31.11 -13.16 12.18
C LEU A 906 -31.77 -14.41 11.60
N PRO A 907 -33.10 -14.60 11.71
CA PRO A 907 -33.74 -15.40 10.70
C PRO A 907 -33.54 -14.58 9.42
N ILE A 908 -32.62 -15.02 8.57
CA ILE A 908 -32.88 -14.95 7.13
C ILE A 908 -34.08 -15.88 6.92
N SER A 909 -35.26 -15.34 7.23
CA SER A 909 -36.54 -15.89 6.88
C SER A 909 -37.24 -14.76 6.14
N SER A 910 -37.46 -15.03 4.87
CA SER A 910 -38.22 -14.25 3.92
C SER A 910 -39.59 -13.88 4.50
N SER A 911 -39.71 -12.70 5.09
CA SER A 911 -40.90 -11.88 4.86
C SER A 911 -40.41 -10.68 4.07
N GLN A 912 -40.52 -10.73 2.74
CA GLN A 912 -40.33 -9.53 1.95
C GLN A 912 -41.33 -8.50 2.49
N SER A 913 -40.84 -7.38 3.00
CA SER A 913 -41.68 -6.23 3.37
C SER A 913 -42.02 -5.44 2.10
N PHE A 914 -42.97 -4.52 2.19
CA PHE A 914 -43.31 -3.57 1.13
C PHE A 914 -42.02 -2.90 0.67
N ALA A 915 -41.62 -3.18 -0.56
CA ALA A 915 -40.33 -2.75 -1.08
C ALA A 915 -40.49 -2.40 -2.55
N LEU A 916 -40.11 -1.18 -2.90
CA LEU A 916 -39.82 -0.79 -4.27
C LEU A 916 -38.33 -1.03 -4.53
N TYR A 917 -37.97 -1.79 -5.56
CA TYR A 917 -36.58 -2.11 -5.90
C TYR A 917 -36.04 -1.15 -6.98
N PRO A 918 -34.71 -0.98 -7.07
CA PRO A 918 -34.09 -0.24 -8.16
C PRO A 918 -34.50 -0.80 -9.51
N ASN A 919 -34.78 0.08 -10.46
CA ASN A 919 -35.10 -0.31 -11.82
C ASN A 919 -33.84 -0.90 -12.49
N HIS A 920 -33.99 -1.95 -13.30
CA HIS A 920 -32.89 -2.53 -14.05
C HIS A 920 -33.28 -2.77 -15.51
N PRO A 921 -32.42 -2.40 -16.49
CA PRO A 921 -31.13 -1.70 -16.33
C PRO A 921 -31.26 -0.24 -15.84
N ASN A 922 -30.18 0.36 -15.31
CA ASN A 922 -30.10 1.80 -14.99
C ASN A 922 -28.63 2.27 -15.10
N PRO A 923 -28.27 3.17 -16.04
CA PRO A 923 -29.14 3.81 -17.03
C PRO A 923 -29.80 2.81 -17.98
N PHE A 924 -31.00 3.12 -18.46
CA PHE A 924 -31.73 2.27 -19.42
C PHE A 924 -31.93 2.94 -20.77
N ASN A 925 -32.03 2.12 -21.82
CA ASN A 925 -32.32 2.54 -23.19
C ASN A 925 -33.06 1.43 -23.97
N PRO A 926 -34.32 1.61 -24.43
CA PRO A 926 -35.32 2.55 -23.94
C PRO A 926 -36.19 1.93 -22.82
N GLU A 927 -35.98 0.67 -22.44
CA GLU A 927 -36.83 -0.05 -21.49
C GLU A 927 -36.11 -0.42 -20.19
N THR A 928 -36.79 -0.24 -19.07
CA THR A 928 -36.39 -0.73 -17.75
C THR A 928 -37.54 -1.47 -17.09
N GLN A 929 -37.21 -2.41 -16.21
CA GLN A 929 -38.17 -3.07 -15.33
C GLN A 929 -38.10 -2.45 -13.93
N ILE A 930 -39.26 -2.10 -13.39
CA ILE A 930 -39.44 -1.66 -12.01
C ILE A 930 -40.06 -2.82 -11.23
N LYS A 931 -39.33 -3.34 -10.26
CA LYS A 931 -39.80 -4.44 -9.41
C LYS A 931 -40.26 -3.91 -8.08
N PHE A 932 -41.34 -4.46 -7.54
CA PHE A 932 -41.77 -4.19 -6.16
C PHE A 932 -42.42 -5.42 -5.51
N PHE A 933 -42.45 -5.45 -4.19
CA PHE A 933 -43.09 -6.50 -3.39
C PHE A 933 -44.25 -5.93 -2.56
N LEU A 934 -45.36 -6.68 -2.48
CA LEU A 934 -46.48 -6.38 -1.61
C LEU A 934 -46.66 -7.47 -0.55
N GLU A 935 -46.71 -7.04 0.72
CA GLU A 935 -46.95 -7.89 1.89
C GLU A 935 -48.34 -8.51 1.92
N GLN A 936 -49.32 -7.88 1.27
CA GLN A 936 -50.71 -8.35 1.17
C GLN A 936 -51.38 -7.75 -0.08
N GLU A 937 -52.52 -8.30 -0.48
CA GLU A 937 -53.32 -7.73 -1.56
C GLU A 937 -53.83 -6.34 -1.19
N GLN A 938 -53.53 -5.34 -2.02
CA GLN A 938 -53.95 -3.97 -1.78
C GLN A 938 -53.98 -3.15 -3.08
N LEU A 939 -54.63 -1.98 -3.03
CA LEU A 939 -54.63 -1.02 -4.12
C LEU A 939 -53.24 -0.40 -4.24
N VAL A 940 -52.68 -0.45 -5.44
CA VAL A 940 -51.34 0.04 -5.75
C VAL A 940 -51.39 1.03 -6.89
N THR A 941 -50.70 2.15 -6.71
CA THR A 941 -50.44 3.12 -7.77
C THR A 941 -48.92 3.31 -7.94
N LEU A 942 -48.38 3.00 -9.13
CA LEU A 942 -46.99 3.27 -9.50
C LEU A 942 -46.94 4.42 -10.50
N ARG A 943 -46.27 5.51 -10.14
CA ARG A 943 -46.19 6.75 -10.95
C ARG A 943 -44.76 7.08 -11.29
N VAL A 944 -44.55 7.75 -12.42
CA VAL A 944 -43.25 8.29 -12.85
C VAL A 944 -43.35 9.80 -12.95
N TYR A 945 -42.36 10.52 -12.41
CA TYR A 945 -42.24 11.96 -12.38
C TYR A 945 -40.94 12.43 -13.01
N ASP A 946 -40.95 13.62 -13.60
CA ASP A 946 -39.73 14.31 -14.01
C ASP A 946 -39.03 14.99 -12.82
N VAL A 947 -37.84 15.58 -13.07
CA VAL A 947 -37.06 16.29 -12.04
C VAL A 947 -37.77 17.49 -11.41
N CYS A 948 -38.83 18.02 -12.04
CA CYS A 948 -39.65 19.10 -11.50
C CYS A 948 -40.84 18.57 -10.68
N GLY A 949 -40.94 17.25 -10.49
CA GLY A 949 -42.06 16.61 -9.81
C GLY A 949 -43.34 16.54 -10.64
N ARG A 950 -43.29 16.81 -11.96
CA ARG A 950 -44.47 16.67 -12.83
C ARG A 950 -44.69 15.21 -13.16
N LEU A 951 -45.93 14.74 -13.02
CA LEU A 951 -46.32 13.39 -13.38
C LEU A 951 -46.14 13.18 -14.89
N VAL A 952 -45.31 12.21 -15.24
CA VAL A 952 -45.01 11.80 -16.61
C VAL A 952 -46.00 10.72 -17.07
N LEU A 953 -46.23 9.72 -16.22
CA LEU A 953 -47.27 8.70 -16.42
C LEU A 953 -47.54 7.89 -15.15
N THR A 954 -48.72 7.28 -15.09
CA THR A 954 -49.04 6.21 -14.14
C THR A 954 -48.85 4.85 -14.81
N LEU A 955 -47.89 4.06 -14.32
CA LEU A 955 -47.53 2.74 -14.86
C LEU A 955 -48.46 1.61 -14.38
N LEU A 956 -49.01 1.77 -13.18
CA LEU A 956 -49.92 0.81 -12.57
C LEU A 956 -50.89 1.58 -11.68
N ASP A 957 -52.19 1.30 -11.77
CA ASP A 957 -53.22 1.82 -10.87
C ASP A 957 -54.32 0.78 -10.71
N GLY A 958 -54.23 -0.05 -9.67
CA GLY A 958 -55.15 -1.17 -9.46
C GLY A 958 -54.78 -2.08 -8.29
N THR A 959 -55.64 -3.05 -8.00
CA THR A 959 -55.39 -4.02 -6.92
C THR A 959 -54.37 -5.06 -7.39
N CYS A 960 -53.29 -5.22 -6.63
CA CYS A 960 -52.26 -6.22 -6.85
C CYS A 960 -52.25 -7.22 -5.70
N SER A 961 -52.15 -8.51 -6.03
CA SER A 961 -52.06 -9.60 -5.03
C SER A 961 -50.78 -9.51 -4.22
N GLN A 962 -50.73 -10.19 -3.08
CA GLN A 962 -49.48 -10.40 -2.33
C GLN A 962 -48.41 -11.03 -3.24
N GLY A 963 -47.16 -10.57 -3.13
CA GLY A 963 -46.02 -11.12 -3.90
C GLY A 963 -45.21 -10.08 -4.66
N GLU A 964 -44.27 -10.56 -5.48
CA GLU A 964 -43.43 -9.73 -6.36
C GLU A 964 -44.18 -9.36 -7.64
N HIS A 965 -44.07 -8.09 -8.02
CA HIS A 965 -44.62 -7.53 -9.25
C HIS A 965 -43.51 -6.83 -10.02
N VAL A 966 -43.59 -6.92 -11.35
CA VAL A 966 -42.65 -6.27 -12.26
C VAL A 966 -43.45 -5.45 -13.27
N VAL A 967 -43.13 -4.17 -13.39
CA VAL A 967 -43.77 -3.23 -14.30
C VAL A 967 -42.70 -2.59 -15.17
N SER A 968 -42.82 -2.72 -16.49
CA SER A 968 -41.90 -2.11 -17.44
C SER A 968 -42.25 -0.66 -17.73
N TRP A 969 -41.23 0.17 -17.90
CA TRP A 969 -41.36 1.49 -18.53
C TRP A 969 -40.41 1.61 -19.72
N ASN A 970 -40.92 2.08 -20.85
CA ASN A 970 -40.21 2.19 -22.12
C ASN A 970 -39.82 3.63 -22.48
N GLY A 971 -39.74 4.53 -21.49
CA GLY A 971 -39.35 5.92 -21.70
C GLY A 971 -40.40 6.76 -22.46
N ARG A 972 -41.68 6.38 -22.42
CA ARG A 972 -42.78 7.13 -23.02
C ARG A 972 -43.73 7.72 -21.97
N ASP A 973 -44.31 8.88 -22.25
CA ASP A 973 -45.36 9.50 -21.43
C ASP A 973 -46.75 8.88 -21.68
N GLU A 974 -47.79 9.38 -20.99
CA GLU A 974 -49.19 8.90 -21.17
C GLU A 974 -49.75 9.07 -22.59
N ARG A 975 -49.14 9.92 -23.42
CA ARG A 975 -49.54 10.13 -24.83
C ARG A 975 -48.76 9.22 -25.79
N GLY A 976 -47.89 8.38 -25.27
CA GLY A 976 -47.02 7.49 -26.03
C GLY A 976 -45.82 8.20 -26.69
N ALA A 977 -45.55 9.46 -26.34
CA ALA A 977 -44.40 10.21 -26.84
C ALA A 977 -43.15 9.89 -26.00
N ASN A 978 -41.97 9.84 -26.64
CA ASN A 978 -40.71 9.64 -25.91
C ASN A 978 -40.44 10.84 -25.00
N VAL A 979 -40.05 10.58 -23.75
CA VAL A 979 -39.59 11.62 -22.82
C VAL A 979 -38.10 11.88 -23.01
N ALA A 980 -37.56 13.01 -22.57
CA ALA A 980 -36.14 13.34 -22.79
C ALA A 980 -35.17 12.39 -22.06
N SER A 981 -33.90 12.31 -22.50
CA SER A 981 -32.86 11.68 -21.68
C SER A 981 -32.70 12.48 -20.39
N GLY A 982 -32.56 11.80 -19.26
CA GLY A 982 -32.43 12.49 -17.97
C GLY A 982 -32.84 11.64 -16.78
N ILE A 983 -32.89 12.31 -15.64
CA ILE A 983 -33.28 11.72 -14.36
C ILE A 983 -34.80 11.74 -14.24
N TYR A 984 -35.37 10.62 -13.85
CA TYR A 984 -36.78 10.47 -13.51
C TYR A 984 -36.90 9.83 -12.13
N PHE A 985 -38.03 10.08 -11.48
CA PHE A 985 -38.37 9.46 -10.21
C PHE A 985 -39.61 8.60 -10.39
N TYR A 986 -39.64 7.41 -9.81
CA TYR A 986 -40.85 6.61 -9.75
C TYR A 986 -41.28 6.42 -8.29
N GLU A 987 -42.59 6.42 -8.07
CA GLU A 987 -43.22 6.37 -6.76
C GLU A 987 -44.22 5.23 -6.72
N LEU A 988 -44.09 4.35 -5.74
CA LEU A 988 -45.07 3.32 -5.44
C LEU A 988 -45.89 3.75 -4.22
N LEU A 989 -47.20 3.78 -4.38
CA LEU A 989 -48.19 3.98 -3.34
C LEU A 989 -48.95 2.68 -3.14
N ALA A 990 -48.97 2.15 -1.92
CA ALA A 990 -49.76 0.97 -1.58
C ALA A 990 -50.38 1.14 -0.18
N GLY A 991 -51.67 1.44 -0.13
CA GLY A 991 -52.34 1.87 1.10
C GLY A 991 -51.74 3.19 1.62
N GLU A 992 -51.24 3.17 2.87
CA GLU A 992 -50.58 4.32 3.51
C GLU A 992 -49.06 4.37 3.25
N LYS A 993 -48.48 3.31 2.65
CA LYS A 993 -47.04 3.23 2.39
C LYS A 993 -46.68 3.91 1.08
N ARG A 994 -45.59 4.70 1.08
CA ARG A 994 -45.06 5.42 -0.07
C ARG A 994 -43.55 5.22 -0.16
N GLN A 995 -43.04 4.85 -1.34
CA GLN A 995 -41.61 4.75 -1.59
C GLN A 995 -41.27 5.35 -2.95
N ARG A 996 -40.16 6.10 -3.05
CA ARG A 996 -39.67 6.73 -4.28
C ARG A 996 -38.27 6.26 -4.61
N MET A 997 -37.97 6.13 -5.90
CA MET A 997 -36.64 5.78 -6.39
C MET A 997 -36.30 6.55 -7.68
N LYS A 998 -35.01 6.65 -7.96
CA LYS A 998 -34.44 7.39 -9.09
C LYS A 998 -34.06 6.44 -10.23
N MET A 999 -34.36 6.83 -11.47
CA MET A 999 -33.94 6.15 -12.69
C MET A 999 -33.35 7.12 -13.71
N THR A 1000 -32.42 6.63 -14.54
CA THR A 1000 -31.76 7.43 -15.59
C THR A 1000 -32.10 6.85 -16.96
N LEU A 1001 -32.81 7.62 -17.79
CA LEU A 1001 -33.07 7.29 -19.19
C LEU A 1001 -31.97 7.90 -20.06
N ALA A 1002 -31.36 7.10 -20.92
CA ALA A 1002 -30.37 7.54 -21.89
C ALA A 1002 -30.78 7.07 -23.29
N HIS A 1003 -31.30 7.97 -24.14
CA HIS A 1003 -31.59 7.68 -25.56
C HIS A 1003 -30.34 7.45 -26.39
#